data_AF-A0A9D7GT22-F1
#
_entry.id   AF-A0A9D7GT22-F1
#
_cell.length_a   1.000
_cell.length_b   1.000
_cell.length_c   1.000
_cell.angle_alpha   90.00
_cell.angle_beta   90.00
_cell.angle_gamma   90.00
#
_symmetry.space_group_name_H-M   'P 1'
#
loop_
_entity.id
_entity.type
_entity.pdbx_description
1 polymer ?
#
loop_
_entity_poly.entity_id
_entity_poly.type
_entity_poly.pdbx_seq_one_letter_code
_entity_poly.pdbx_strand_id
1 'polypeptide(L)'
;MLRALTFGQCAFETPVARIAPDSEVHFGLLLSIVSAPADGVARDEVVSRLWPRAAGEDGRHCLRQAMYRLRQLGVSVQLNAGRIVLHDARSALDVHSLLYGTPTQAELVRLGAMSFLPSYEPSLGEPFDHWLETLRERVAMRLCRALADEVASTRSRGRFHDMGHVARALLVLDPLNELATMVLAESLALQGSKVEALRLLEEYEVEVGAVNRNLQLPARVLRRRVAEVLDDGLQLRQFEVPFVGREREFCALRTLWRDVRGGHARAVIVSGEAGIGKSRLAGELVRLAALDGGRVARYTTSAGDSFTPISTLVSVGQQLLTLPGALGCAAEQLSYIRRLGTPESVSAWSVAGMAADVLYAQLVHAFAELVSAIAEEAPLIISVDDAERLHPTTWRVLVDIWDRVGRRGVLFLLAARRLPPWFGSLGTRSCERLTQHLPIAAFSREESHEFVHAWSAQNRTTVSDGMVALLASISRGNPFYLTELAAHVGHGGDPDQTPSTILDLIGAQCRVLSKEAHRVLVVIAVLESRATTARVTRVLEQPASDFMAALDELEEAGLVTTQGPAVRVRHRLVDEVARSLAMPSVVDFAHGRAAAVLESEADATLSVELLGDCVTHWERAGETRRAYEAAMKLGYRLVGLGMGEEAERAFVRAEGLCDGPEERALSLKGRIVATFLAGRWADVGVLASERTCILSTTAPSSSGFDEMELLAAEARLFSADSAPNTNRLSEIIESTSLSPRTRLRAAVLLAILADNLFDVPLLKHAFEASSELLTGSEADAAVLQLIFPQHTRRPPEGLHNT
;
A
#
# COMPACT_ATOMS: atom_id res chain seq x y z
N MET A 1 30.99 41.06 18.11
CA MET A 1 29.57 41.09 17.71
C MET A 1 28.72 41.02 18.96
N LEU A 2 27.60 41.75 19.06
CA LEU A 2 26.68 41.64 20.19
C LEU A 2 25.87 40.34 20.05
N ARG A 3 25.85 39.50 21.08
CA ARG A 3 25.02 38.30 21.16
C ARG A 3 24.05 38.41 22.33
N ALA A 4 22.77 38.23 22.07
CA ALA A 4 21.75 38.16 23.11
C ALA A 4 21.51 36.71 23.50
N LEU A 5 21.61 36.42 24.79
CA LEU A 5 21.24 35.14 25.40
C LEU A 5 20.07 35.45 26.34
N THR A 6 18.87 35.55 25.77
CA THR A 6 17.63 35.89 26.50
C THR A 6 16.76 34.67 26.79
N PHE A 7 17.03 33.53 26.15
CA PHE A 7 16.39 32.26 26.45
C PHE A 7 17.34 31.32 27.19
N GLY A 8 16.87 30.72 28.28
CA GLY A 8 17.64 29.79 29.14
C GLY A 8 18.72 30.47 29.99
N GLN A 9 19.19 31.64 29.57
CA GLN A 9 20.09 32.52 30.31
C GLN A 9 19.57 33.96 30.22
N CYS A 10 20.10 34.83 31.08
CA CYS A 10 19.90 36.27 31.03
C CYS A 10 21.27 36.94 30.87
N ALA A 11 21.76 37.14 29.65
CA ALA A 11 23.02 37.84 29.41
C ALA A 11 23.11 38.46 28.01
N PHE A 12 23.86 39.56 27.91
CA PHE A 12 24.34 40.09 26.63
C PHE A 12 25.85 39.95 26.56
N GLU A 13 26.36 39.24 25.56
CA GLU A 13 27.80 39.14 25.28
C GLU A 13 28.19 40.22 24.28
N THR A 14 29.05 41.14 24.71
CA THR A 14 29.63 42.16 23.84
C THR A 14 31.09 41.79 23.49
N PRO A 15 31.74 42.49 22.54
CA PRO A 15 33.17 42.26 22.27
C PRO A 15 34.08 42.50 23.47
N VAL A 16 33.61 43.26 24.48
CA VAL A 16 34.43 43.77 25.58
C VAL A 16 34.02 43.17 26.93
N ALA A 17 32.74 42.86 27.13
CA ALA A 17 32.23 42.37 28.42
C ALA A 17 30.94 41.57 28.26
N ARG A 18 30.63 40.76 29.28
CA ARG A 18 29.31 40.16 29.48
C ARG A 18 28.49 41.08 30.39
N ILE A 19 27.31 41.49 29.94
CA ILE A 19 26.35 42.30 30.71
C ILE A 19 25.29 41.35 31.25
N ALA A 20 25.21 41.24 32.57
CA ALA A 20 24.27 40.40 33.29
C ALA A 20 23.14 41.25 33.94
N PRO A 21 22.11 40.62 34.53
CA PRO A 21 20.97 41.29 35.16
C PRO A 21 21.31 42.22 36.32
N ASP A 22 22.46 42.02 36.96
CA ASP A 22 22.99 42.85 38.05
C ASP A 22 23.13 44.32 37.64
N SER A 23 23.37 44.58 36.34
CA SER A 23 23.36 45.91 35.76
C SER A 23 21.97 46.27 35.21
N GLU A 24 20.98 46.38 36.10
CA GLU A 24 19.55 46.49 35.76
C GLU A 24 19.26 47.52 34.66
N VAL A 25 19.81 48.74 34.79
CA VAL A 25 19.57 49.83 33.82
C VAL A 25 20.18 49.53 32.45
N HIS A 26 21.39 48.99 32.39
CA HIS A 26 22.07 48.71 31.11
C HIS A 26 21.48 47.47 30.45
N PHE A 27 21.13 46.45 31.23
CA PHE A 27 20.47 45.25 30.76
C PHE A 27 19.05 45.59 30.25
N GLY A 28 18.26 46.33 31.02
CA GLY A 28 16.93 46.77 30.64
C GLY A 28 16.92 47.68 29.40
N LEU A 29 17.92 48.56 29.27
CA LEU A 29 18.14 49.36 28.06
C LEU A 29 18.47 48.50 26.84
N LEU A 30 19.41 47.54 26.96
CA LEU A 30 19.74 46.64 25.86
C LEU A 30 18.56 45.75 25.47
N LEU A 31 17.83 45.20 26.44
CA LEU A 31 16.63 44.42 26.19
C LEU A 31 15.59 45.24 25.44
N SER A 32 15.38 46.50 25.82
CA SER A 32 14.46 47.43 25.14
C SER A 32 14.87 47.70 23.69
N ILE A 33 16.17 47.78 23.42
CA ILE A 33 16.69 48.04 22.06
C ILE A 33 16.63 46.76 21.20
N VAL A 34 17.01 45.61 21.76
CA VAL A 34 17.08 44.33 21.04
C VAL A 34 15.69 43.77 20.72
N SER A 35 14.71 43.97 21.61
CA SER A 35 13.31 43.57 21.40
C SER A 35 12.50 44.54 20.53
N ALA A 36 13.09 45.66 20.10
CA ALA A 36 12.43 46.64 19.24
C ALA A 36 12.52 46.27 17.74
N PRO A 37 11.65 46.85 16.89
CA PRO A 37 11.71 46.64 15.45
C PRO A 37 12.95 47.29 14.83
N ALA A 38 13.12 47.07 13.52
CA ALA A 38 14.24 47.55 12.73
C ALA A 38 14.50 49.07 12.80
N ASP A 39 13.47 49.86 13.03
CA ASP A 39 13.51 51.32 13.15
C ASP A 39 13.89 51.80 14.57
N GLY A 40 14.12 50.87 15.49
CA GLY A 40 14.56 51.12 16.86
C GLY A 40 13.44 51.53 17.81
N VAL A 41 13.80 51.83 19.06
CA VAL A 41 12.86 52.23 20.11
C VAL A 41 12.86 53.75 20.30
N ALA A 42 11.70 54.36 20.54
CA ALA A 42 11.63 55.81 20.72
C ALA A 42 12.37 56.24 22.00
N ARG A 43 13.17 57.30 21.92
CA ARG A 43 13.99 57.78 23.05
C ARG A 43 13.13 58.09 24.27
N ASP A 44 12.02 58.81 24.06
CA ASP A 44 11.17 59.28 25.16
C ASP A 44 10.36 58.13 25.80
N GLU A 45 10.11 57.04 25.05
CA GLU A 45 9.50 55.79 25.52
C GLU A 45 10.46 54.99 26.42
N VAL A 46 11.75 54.93 26.07
CA VAL A 46 12.77 54.30 26.93
C VAL A 46 13.00 55.10 28.21
N VAL A 47 13.02 56.44 28.12
CA VAL A 47 13.20 57.31 29.30
C VAL A 47 12.06 57.14 30.29
N SER A 48 10.81 57.18 29.82
CA SER A 48 9.64 57.00 30.68
C SER A 48 9.55 55.62 31.33
N ARG A 49 10.11 54.58 30.70
CA ARG A 49 10.21 53.22 31.26
C ARG A 49 11.30 53.07 32.31
N LEU A 50 12.54 53.41 31.97
CA LEU A 50 13.71 53.15 32.83
C LEU A 50 13.90 54.18 33.94
N TRP A 51 13.42 55.41 33.76
CA TRP A 51 13.55 56.49 34.74
C TRP A 51 12.24 57.25 34.93
N PRO A 52 11.17 56.59 35.44
CA PRO A 52 9.85 57.20 35.57
C PRO A 52 9.82 58.43 36.49
N ARG A 53 10.79 58.54 37.41
CA ARG A 53 10.95 59.67 38.34
C ARG A 53 11.77 60.85 37.80
N ALA A 54 12.48 60.67 36.67
CA ALA A 54 13.32 61.71 36.07
C ALA A 54 12.67 62.23 34.78
N ALA A 55 11.88 63.30 34.90
CA ALA A 55 11.16 63.90 33.77
C ALA A 55 12.04 64.87 32.95
N GLY A 56 11.73 65.04 31.67
CA GLY A 56 12.30 66.10 30.83
C GLY A 56 13.79 65.93 30.49
N GLU A 57 14.61 66.94 30.79
CA GLU A 57 16.04 66.96 30.45
C GLU A 57 16.86 65.96 31.28
N ASP A 58 16.48 65.73 32.54
CA ASP A 58 17.21 64.86 33.46
C ASP A 58 17.19 63.39 33.01
N GLY A 59 16.01 62.88 32.63
CA GLY A 59 15.87 61.54 32.07
C GLY A 59 16.63 61.36 30.75
N ARG A 60 16.66 62.39 29.89
CA ARG A 60 17.47 62.40 28.65
C ARG A 60 18.97 62.44 28.94
N HIS A 61 19.38 63.08 30.03
CA HIS A 61 20.78 63.05 30.49
C HIS A 61 21.18 61.65 30.96
N CYS A 62 20.36 60.99 31.79
CA CYS A 62 20.58 59.61 32.22
C CYS A 62 20.70 58.64 31.04
N LEU A 63 19.80 58.75 30.05
CA LEU A 63 19.86 57.92 28.85
C LEU A 63 21.16 58.15 28.04
N ARG A 64 21.60 59.41 27.89
CA ARG A 64 22.87 59.70 27.19
C ARG A 64 24.07 59.04 27.89
N GLN A 65 24.10 59.08 29.22
CA GLN A 65 25.15 58.42 30.00
C GLN A 65 25.11 56.89 29.85
N ALA A 66 23.93 56.27 29.93
CA ALA A 66 23.76 54.83 29.74
C ALA A 66 24.16 54.38 28.33
N MET A 67 23.76 55.12 27.29
CA MET A 67 24.18 54.87 25.90
C MET A 67 25.69 55.04 25.71
N TYR A 68 26.31 56.04 26.34
CA TYR A 68 27.76 56.22 26.32
C TYR A 68 28.47 55.02 26.96
N ARG A 69 27.96 54.51 28.09
CA ARG A 69 28.49 53.31 28.74
C ARG A 69 28.36 52.06 27.86
N LEU A 70 27.22 51.86 27.18
CA LEU A 70 27.05 50.75 26.23
C LEU A 70 28.05 50.82 25.07
N ARG A 71 28.38 52.03 24.57
CA ARG A 71 29.42 52.20 23.54
C ARG A 71 30.81 51.85 24.05
N GLN A 72 31.15 52.20 25.29
CA GLN A 72 32.42 51.78 25.90
C GLN A 72 32.53 50.25 26.02
N LEU A 73 31.41 49.57 26.21
CA LEU A 73 31.32 48.12 26.23
C LEU A 73 31.28 47.50 24.81
N GLY A 74 31.53 48.29 23.76
CA GLY A 74 31.59 47.80 22.38
C GLY A 74 30.23 47.57 21.71
N VAL A 75 29.15 48.17 22.23
CA VAL A 75 27.82 48.13 21.59
C VAL A 75 27.60 49.37 20.72
N SER A 76 27.46 49.16 19.41
CA SER A 76 27.28 50.24 18.42
C SER A 76 25.83 50.77 18.39
N VAL A 77 25.46 51.57 19.39
CA VAL A 77 24.13 52.21 19.49
C VAL A 77 24.14 53.64 18.93
N GLN A 78 23.21 53.95 18.03
CA GLN A 78 23.02 55.28 17.43
C GLN A 78 21.62 55.83 17.70
N LEU A 79 21.50 57.17 17.65
CA LEU A 79 20.23 57.87 17.73
C LEU A 79 19.89 58.40 16.34
N ASN A 80 18.82 57.89 15.73
CA ASN A 80 18.36 58.28 14.41
C ASN A 80 16.93 58.82 14.51
N ALA A 81 16.71 60.09 14.14
CA ALA A 81 15.41 60.76 14.18
C ALA A 81 14.62 60.57 15.51
N GLY A 82 15.32 60.60 16.65
CA GLY A 82 14.70 60.41 17.97
C GLY A 82 14.47 58.95 18.39
N ARG A 83 14.92 57.97 17.60
CA ARG A 83 14.86 56.53 17.92
C ARG A 83 16.26 55.97 18.14
N ILE A 84 16.36 54.96 19.01
CA ILE A 84 17.60 54.29 19.38
C ILE A 84 17.72 53.00 18.56
N VAL A 85 18.79 52.87 17.76
CA VAL A 85 18.98 51.76 16.82
C VAL A 85 20.37 51.14 17.00
N LEU A 86 20.48 49.82 16.80
CA LEU A 86 21.76 49.10 16.69
C LEU A 86 22.30 49.20 15.26
N HIS A 87 23.55 49.64 15.12
CA HIS A 87 24.17 49.89 13.82
C HIS A 87 24.56 48.60 13.06
N ASP A 88 24.95 47.51 13.76
CA ASP A 88 25.79 46.49 13.11
C ASP A 88 25.61 45.01 13.53
N ALA A 89 24.47 44.59 14.07
CA ALA A 89 24.23 43.16 14.28
C ALA A 89 22.74 42.85 14.51
N ARG A 90 22.14 42.02 13.66
CA ARG A 90 20.80 41.46 13.88
C ARG A 90 20.73 39.93 13.84
N SER A 91 21.78 39.26 13.39
CA SER A 91 21.81 37.79 13.24
C SER A 91 22.17 37.02 14.52
N ALA A 92 22.64 37.68 15.58
CA ALA A 92 23.01 37.04 16.86
C ALA A 92 22.09 37.43 18.04
N LEU A 93 20.89 37.95 17.73
CA LEU A 93 19.92 38.44 18.72
C LEU A 93 18.69 37.52 18.73
N ASP A 94 18.65 36.57 19.66
CA ASP A 94 17.63 35.50 19.74
C ASP A 94 16.18 36.01 19.85
N VAL A 95 15.90 37.01 20.68
CA VAL A 95 14.55 37.59 20.80
C VAL A 95 14.16 38.42 19.57
N HIS A 96 15.13 39.10 18.93
CA HIS A 96 14.86 39.90 17.72
C HIS A 96 14.56 39.00 16.52
N SER A 97 15.34 37.93 16.34
CA SER A 97 15.14 36.97 15.26
C SER A 97 13.80 36.23 15.39
N LEU A 98 13.35 35.95 16.62
CA LEU A 98 12.02 35.39 16.87
C LEU A 98 10.87 36.37 16.56
N LEU A 99 10.97 37.62 17.04
CA LEU A 99 9.88 38.60 16.92
C LEU A 99 9.74 39.15 15.49
N TYR A 100 10.84 39.37 14.79
CA TYR A 100 10.86 40.09 13.51
C TYR A 100 11.52 39.33 12.36
N GLY A 101 12.13 38.18 12.63
CA GLY A 101 12.74 37.32 11.63
C GLY A 101 11.88 36.10 11.26
N THR A 102 12.48 35.23 10.45
CA THR A 102 11.96 33.90 10.09
C THR A 102 12.86 32.84 10.72
N PRO A 103 12.67 32.51 12.00
CA PRO A 103 13.49 31.52 12.68
C PRO A 103 13.34 30.15 12.02
N THR A 104 14.43 29.39 12.00
CA THR A 104 14.42 28.00 11.54
C THR A 104 13.70 27.09 12.53
N GLN A 105 13.23 25.92 12.07
CA GLN A 105 12.61 24.91 12.94
C GLN A 105 13.53 24.53 14.12
N ALA A 106 14.83 24.34 13.88
CA ALA A 106 15.79 24.01 14.93
C ALA A 106 15.91 25.12 15.98
N GLU A 107 15.87 26.39 15.55
CA GLU A 107 15.85 27.52 16.48
C GLU A 107 14.55 27.56 17.29
N LEU A 108 13.39 27.37 16.66
CA LEU A 108 12.10 27.35 17.35
C LEU A 108 12.04 26.25 18.42
N VAL A 109 12.45 25.02 18.08
CA VAL A 109 12.50 23.90 19.03
C VAL A 109 13.43 24.19 20.19
N ARG A 110 14.63 24.72 19.91
CA ARG A 110 15.60 25.10 20.94
C ARG A 110 15.02 26.17 21.86
N LEU A 111 14.44 27.25 21.31
CA LEU A 111 13.88 28.35 22.09
C LEU A 111 12.66 27.90 22.90
N GLY A 112 11.80 27.04 22.35
CA GLY A 112 10.62 26.50 23.06
C GLY A 112 10.95 25.60 24.23
N ALA A 113 12.14 24.97 24.23
CA ALA A 113 12.63 24.19 25.35
C ALA A 113 13.23 25.03 26.49
N MET A 114 13.29 26.36 26.35
CA MET A 114 13.94 27.27 27.28
C MET A 114 13.00 28.36 27.76
N SER A 115 13.10 28.77 29.03
CA SER A 115 12.37 29.92 29.55
C SER A 115 12.94 31.23 29.02
N PHE A 116 12.08 32.19 28.66
CA PHE A 116 12.50 33.55 28.31
C PHE A 116 12.76 34.36 29.58
N LEU A 117 13.97 34.92 29.67
CA LEU A 117 14.48 35.71 30.79
C LEU A 117 14.28 35.04 32.17
N PRO A 118 14.88 33.85 32.41
CA PRO A 118 14.73 33.14 33.67
C PRO A 118 15.24 33.98 34.84
N SER A 119 14.42 34.14 35.87
CA SER A 119 14.77 34.86 37.12
C SER A 119 15.17 36.34 36.95
N TYR A 120 14.77 36.99 35.85
CA TYR A 120 14.98 38.42 35.66
C TYR A 120 13.84 39.24 36.28
N GLU A 121 14.09 39.87 37.42
CA GLU A 121 13.11 40.68 38.16
C GLU A 121 13.77 42.01 38.59
N PRO A 122 13.87 43.00 37.68
CA PRO A 122 14.59 44.24 37.96
C PRO A 122 13.77 45.22 38.80
N SER A 123 14.45 46.09 39.56
CA SER A 123 13.80 47.12 40.40
C SER A 123 13.66 48.50 39.73
N LEU A 124 13.33 48.53 38.43
CA LEU A 124 13.33 49.75 37.60
C LEU A 124 12.02 50.57 37.67
N GLY A 125 10.96 50.00 38.25
CA GLY A 125 9.68 50.65 38.50
C GLY A 125 8.54 50.18 37.60
N GLU A 126 7.31 50.51 38.01
CA GLU A 126 6.06 49.99 37.44
C GLU A 126 5.94 50.11 35.90
N PRO A 127 6.33 51.22 35.24
CA PRO A 127 6.25 51.30 33.78
C PRO A 127 7.17 50.31 33.04
N PHE A 128 8.31 49.96 33.64
CA PHE A 128 9.20 48.95 33.08
C PHE A 128 8.66 47.54 33.31
N ASP A 129 8.15 47.26 34.51
CA ASP A 129 7.58 45.95 34.86
C ASP A 129 6.39 45.60 33.96
N HIS A 130 5.47 46.54 33.75
CA HIS A 130 4.35 46.36 32.83
C HIS A 130 4.80 46.10 31.38
N TRP A 131 5.82 46.83 30.92
CA TRP A 131 6.40 46.60 29.60
C TRP A 131 7.10 45.23 29.51
N LEU A 132 7.80 44.80 30.55
CA LEU A 132 8.50 43.51 30.61
C LEU A 132 7.50 42.35 30.56
N GLU A 133 6.41 42.42 31.32
CA GLU A 133 5.32 41.44 31.25
C GLU A 133 4.68 41.41 29.86
N THR A 134 4.39 42.57 29.28
CA THR A 134 3.89 42.66 27.90
C THR A 134 4.86 42.05 26.89
N LEU A 135 6.18 42.20 27.10
CA LEU A 135 7.21 41.59 26.26
C LEU A 135 7.24 40.08 26.44
N ARG A 136 7.17 39.57 27.68
CA ARG A 136 7.08 38.13 27.98
C ARG A 136 5.88 37.49 27.30
N GLU A 137 4.70 38.09 27.44
CA GLU A 137 3.46 37.63 26.78
C GLU A 137 3.59 37.63 25.26
N ARG A 138 4.13 38.71 24.68
CA ARG A 138 4.33 38.81 23.23
C ARG A 138 5.29 37.75 22.70
N VAL A 139 6.40 37.51 23.40
CA VAL A 139 7.39 36.49 23.06
C VAL A 139 6.78 35.10 23.16
N ALA A 140 6.10 34.79 24.27
CA ALA A 140 5.42 33.51 24.46
C ALA A 140 4.37 33.26 23.38
N MET A 141 3.50 34.22 23.11
CA MET A 141 2.47 34.11 22.07
C MET A 141 3.07 33.93 20.68
N ARG A 142 4.14 34.67 20.34
CA ARG A 142 4.85 34.53 19.06
C ARG A 142 5.47 33.15 18.91
N LEU A 143 6.10 32.64 19.96
CA LEU A 143 6.76 31.33 19.97
C LEU A 143 5.75 30.19 19.89
N CYS A 144 4.68 30.23 20.70
CA CYS A 144 3.60 29.25 20.64
C CYS A 144 2.96 29.21 19.25
N ARG A 145 2.68 30.37 18.65
CA ARG A 145 2.12 30.44 17.29
C ARG A 145 3.08 29.87 16.25
N ALA A 146 4.36 30.26 16.30
CA ALA A 146 5.37 29.75 15.36
C ALA A 146 5.56 28.24 15.48
N LEU A 147 5.61 27.70 16.70
CA LEU A 147 5.68 26.27 16.94
C LEU A 147 4.40 25.56 16.48
N ALA A 148 3.21 26.10 16.72
CA ALA A 148 1.95 25.53 16.24
C ALA A 148 1.88 25.47 14.71
N ASP A 149 2.30 26.55 14.03
CA ASP A 149 2.43 26.59 12.57
C ASP A 149 3.44 25.53 12.08
N GLU A 150 4.55 25.34 12.80
CA GLU A 150 5.57 24.32 12.47
C GLU A 150 5.09 22.89 12.75
N VAL A 151 4.31 22.64 13.82
CA VAL A 151 3.65 21.35 14.06
C VAL A 151 2.70 21.02 12.91
N ALA A 152 1.89 21.99 12.48
CA ALA A 152 1.01 21.81 11.33
C ALA A 152 1.79 21.56 10.04
N SER A 153 2.89 22.28 9.82
CA SER A 153 3.78 22.15 8.67
C SER A 153 4.47 20.78 8.60
N THR A 154 5.09 20.33 9.69
CA THR A 154 5.79 19.03 9.81
C THR A 154 4.82 17.86 9.64
N ARG A 155 3.64 17.92 10.27
CA ARG A 155 2.53 16.99 10.00
C ARG A 155 2.11 17.01 8.55
N SER A 156 2.06 18.20 7.95
CA SER A 156 1.78 18.38 6.53
C SER A 156 2.92 17.90 5.60
N ARG A 157 4.11 17.57 6.09
CA ARG A 157 5.18 16.99 5.26
C ARG A 157 5.41 15.51 5.51
N GLY A 158 4.77 14.93 6.54
CA GLY A 158 5.00 13.55 6.95
C GLY A 158 6.37 13.34 7.60
N ARG A 159 6.97 14.40 8.17
CA ARG A 159 8.23 14.32 8.91
C ARG A 159 7.96 13.84 10.34
N PHE A 160 7.62 12.56 10.48
CA PHE A 160 7.14 12.00 11.75
C PHE A 160 8.14 12.11 12.91
N HIS A 161 9.44 12.06 12.61
CA HIS A 161 10.50 12.28 13.60
C HIS A 161 10.48 13.72 14.13
N ASP A 162 10.45 14.69 13.21
CA ASP A 162 10.42 16.12 13.55
C ASP A 162 9.14 16.52 14.28
N MET A 163 7.99 15.94 13.90
CA MET A 163 6.70 16.18 14.54
C MET A 163 6.78 16.01 16.06
N GLY A 164 7.44 14.95 16.53
CA GLY A 164 7.59 14.68 17.96
C GLY A 164 8.40 15.76 18.68
N HIS A 165 9.51 16.22 18.08
CA HIS A 165 10.36 17.27 18.65
C HIS A 165 9.65 18.63 18.73
N VAL A 166 8.98 19.03 17.65
CA VAL A 166 8.26 20.31 17.59
C VAL A 166 7.04 20.29 18.53
N ALA A 167 6.29 19.18 18.58
CA ALA A 167 5.16 19.04 19.48
C ALA A 167 5.58 19.08 20.96
N ARG A 168 6.67 18.39 21.34
CA ARG A 168 7.23 18.47 22.71
C ARG A 168 7.63 19.90 23.08
N ALA A 169 8.28 20.63 22.18
CA ALA A 169 8.66 22.02 22.44
C ALA A 169 7.43 22.92 22.65
N LEU A 170 6.34 22.69 21.93
CA LEU A 170 5.08 23.41 22.13
C LEU A 170 4.41 23.04 23.47
N LEU A 171 4.40 21.76 23.85
CA LEU A 171 3.82 21.29 25.12
C LEU A 171 4.58 21.80 26.36
N VAL A 172 5.87 22.14 26.24
CA VAL A 172 6.61 22.81 27.32
C VAL A 172 6.04 24.21 27.60
N LEU A 173 5.57 24.92 26.57
CA LEU A 173 5.03 26.27 26.68
C LEU A 173 3.52 26.27 26.98
N ASP A 174 2.80 25.32 26.40
CA ASP A 174 1.35 25.16 26.51
C ASP A 174 1.01 23.67 26.74
N PRO A 175 1.06 23.18 28.00
CA PRO A 175 0.91 21.75 28.31
C PRO A 175 -0.43 21.15 27.89
N LEU A 176 -1.49 21.96 27.81
CA LEU A 176 -2.84 21.52 27.43
C LEU A 176 -3.15 21.79 25.96
N ASN A 177 -2.12 22.01 25.13
CA ASN A 177 -2.31 22.24 23.71
C ASN A 177 -2.83 20.97 23.00
N GLU A 178 -4.09 20.99 22.55
CA GLU A 178 -4.73 19.86 21.88
C GLU A 178 -3.94 19.42 20.62
N LEU A 179 -3.58 20.37 19.76
CA LEU A 179 -2.91 20.08 18.49
C LEU A 179 -1.54 19.41 18.72
N ALA A 180 -0.75 19.94 19.65
CA ALA A 180 0.55 19.38 19.98
C ALA A 180 0.44 17.97 20.60
N THR A 181 -0.51 17.78 21.52
CA THR A 181 -0.76 16.48 22.17
C THR A 181 -1.14 15.42 21.13
N MET A 182 -2.08 15.74 20.25
CA MET A 182 -2.56 14.82 19.21
C MET A 182 -1.44 14.46 18.21
N VAL A 183 -0.62 15.43 17.81
CA VAL A 183 0.49 15.20 16.89
C VAL A 183 1.63 14.41 17.55
N LEU A 184 1.91 14.65 18.83
CA LEU A 184 2.88 13.85 19.57
C LEU A 184 2.42 12.40 19.71
N ALA A 185 1.14 12.18 20.03
CA ALA A 185 0.57 10.82 20.11
C ALA A 185 0.58 10.11 18.75
N GLU A 186 0.25 10.82 17.67
CA GLU A 186 0.33 10.30 16.28
C GLU A 186 1.78 9.93 15.92
N SER A 187 2.74 10.81 16.21
CA SER A 187 4.17 10.58 15.99
C SER A 187 4.66 9.35 16.76
N LEU A 188 4.32 9.22 18.04
CA LEU A 188 4.68 8.06 18.88
C LEU A 188 4.06 6.77 18.34
N ALA A 189 2.80 6.78 17.94
CA ALA A 189 2.13 5.63 17.36
C ALA A 189 2.78 5.19 16.04
N LEU A 190 3.11 6.13 15.15
CA LEU A 190 3.77 5.87 13.87
C LEU A 190 5.22 5.38 14.03
N GLN A 191 5.90 5.78 15.10
CA GLN A 191 7.23 5.28 15.48
C GLN A 191 7.19 3.94 16.22
N GLY A 192 6.00 3.35 16.44
CA GLY A 192 5.85 2.04 17.09
C GLY A 192 5.71 2.08 18.61
N SER A 193 5.67 3.26 19.24
CA SER A 193 5.53 3.43 20.68
C SER A 193 4.06 3.52 21.12
N LYS A 194 3.28 2.44 20.88
CA LYS A 194 1.83 2.34 21.22
C LYS A 194 1.53 2.77 22.66
N VAL A 195 2.29 2.22 23.61
CA VAL A 195 2.04 2.39 25.04
C VAL A 195 2.20 3.85 25.45
N GLU A 196 3.26 4.50 24.97
CA GLU A 196 3.50 5.93 25.25
C GLU A 196 2.43 6.81 24.62
N ALA A 197 2.00 6.52 23.38
CA ALA A 197 0.94 7.25 22.71
C ALA A 197 -0.41 7.15 23.46
N LEU A 198 -0.80 5.94 23.90
CA LEU A 198 -2.03 5.73 24.65
C LEU A 198 -1.99 6.42 26.02
N ARG A 199 -0.85 6.32 26.72
CA ARG A 199 -0.65 6.98 28.00
C ARG A 199 -0.77 8.49 27.89
N LEU A 200 -0.12 9.10 26.91
CA LEU A 200 -0.20 10.54 26.66
C LEU A 200 -1.65 11.00 26.43
N LEU A 201 -2.42 10.25 25.63
CA LEU A 201 -3.83 10.58 25.35
C LEU A 201 -4.71 10.40 26.59
N GLU A 202 -4.46 9.38 27.41
CA GLU A 202 -5.19 9.16 28.66
C GLU A 202 -4.91 10.26 29.69
N GLU A 203 -3.64 10.65 29.87
CA GLU A 203 -3.23 11.76 30.74
C GLU A 203 -3.93 13.06 30.32
N TYR A 204 -3.91 13.40 29.02
CA TYR A 204 -4.62 14.57 28.49
C TYR A 204 -6.15 14.49 28.66
N GLU A 205 -6.76 13.32 28.43
CA GLU A 205 -8.20 13.13 28.66
C GLU A 205 -8.60 13.40 30.11
N VAL A 206 -7.77 12.97 31.08
CA VAL A 206 -8.02 13.19 32.51
C VAL A 206 -7.88 14.66 32.87
N GLU A 207 -6.79 15.30 32.45
CA GLU A 207 -6.51 16.71 32.79
C GLU A 207 -7.56 17.66 32.20
N VAL A 208 -7.86 17.52 30.91
CA VAL A 208 -8.83 18.41 30.24
C VAL A 208 -10.27 18.01 30.54
N GLY A 209 -10.51 16.74 30.88
CA GLY A 209 -11.81 16.23 31.31
C GLY A 209 -12.40 16.92 32.53
N ALA A 210 -11.53 17.42 33.42
CA ALA A 210 -11.92 18.24 34.56
C ALA A 210 -12.43 19.63 34.13
N VAL A 211 -11.95 20.15 32.99
CA VAL A 211 -12.25 21.50 32.49
C VAL A 211 -13.41 21.49 31.51
N ASN A 212 -13.39 20.63 30.49
CA ASN A 212 -14.43 20.54 29.47
C ASN A 212 -14.47 19.16 28.78
N ARG A 213 -15.61 18.47 28.91
CA ARG A 213 -15.82 17.13 28.32
C ARG A 213 -15.74 17.10 26.79
N ASN A 214 -16.02 18.21 26.09
CA ASN A 214 -15.97 18.25 24.63
C ASN A 214 -14.53 18.22 24.09
N LEU A 215 -13.56 18.72 24.86
CA LEU A 215 -12.14 18.69 24.51
C LEU A 215 -11.51 17.29 24.62
N GLN A 216 -12.23 16.32 25.22
CA GLN A 216 -11.82 14.92 25.26
C GLN A 216 -12.09 14.18 23.94
N LEU A 217 -13.01 14.69 23.09
CA LEU A 217 -13.48 13.96 21.91
C LEU A 217 -12.35 13.64 20.91
N PRO A 218 -11.47 14.59 20.53
CA PRO A 218 -10.36 14.27 19.63
C PRO A 218 -9.43 13.21 20.23
N ALA A 219 -9.03 13.39 21.48
CA ALA A 219 -8.14 12.45 22.19
C ALA A 219 -8.74 11.04 22.30
N ARG A 220 -10.03 10.93 22.64
CA ARG A 220 -10.77 9.65 22.69
C ARG A 220 -10.80 8.94 21.36
N VAL A 221 -11.09 9.68 20.28
CA VAL A 221 -11.15 9.13 18.93
C VAL A 221 -9.77 8.61 18.52
N LEU A 222 -8.71 9.39 18.71
CA LEU A 222 -7.36 8.96 18.38
C LEU A 222 -6.90 7.80 19.28
N ARG A 223 -7.21 7.82 20.58
CA ARG A 223 -6.89 6.73 21.51
C ARG A 223 -7.53 5.43 21.09
N ARG A 224 -8.82 5.47 20.71
CA ARG A 224 -9.53 4.31 20.15
C ARG A 224 -8.85 3.79 18.88
N ARG A 225 -8.48 4.68 17.96
CA ARG A 225 -7.80 4.28 16.71
C ARG A 225 -6.41 3.71 16.98
N VAL A 226 -5.61 4.32 17.85
CA VAL A 226 -4.30 3.80 18.28
C VAL A 226 -4.48 2.44 18.99
N ALA A 227 -5.57 2.22 19.73
CA ALA A 227 -5.85 0.91 20.30
C ALA A 227 -6.19 -0.13 19.21
N GLU A 228 -7.16 0.17 18.34
CA GLU A 228 -7.69 -0.72 17.28
C GLU A 228 -6.67 -1.03 16.18
N VAL A 229 -5.94 -0.02 15.68
CA VAL A 229 -4.96 -0.16 14.57
C VAL A 229 -3.75 -1.00 14.97
N LEU A 230 -3.49 -1.14 16.26
CA LEU A 230 -2.27 -1.75 16.78
C LEU A 230 -2.54 -3.07 17.54
N ASP A 231 -3.79 -3.57 17.55
CA ASP A 231 -4.14 -4.92 18.04
C ASP A 231 -4.16 -5.95 16.90
N ASP A 232 -4.50 -5.53 15.67
CA ASP A 232 -4.19 -6.31 14.48
C ASP A 232 -2.67 -6.24 14.25
N GLY A 233 -2.00 -7.38 14.12
CA GLY A 233 -0.56 -7.53 13.84
C GLY A 233 -0.08 -6.91 12.52
N LEU A 234 -0.87 -6.00 11.95
CA LEU A 234 -0.56 -5.16 10.81
C LEU A 234 0.33 -3.98 11.24
N GLN A 235 1.57 -4.01 10.74
CA GLN A 235 2.30 -2.83 10.25
C GLN A 235 3.21 -2.01 11.18
N LEU A 236 3.35 -2.31 12.48
CA LEU A 236 4.21 -1.46 13.35
C LEU A 236 5.70 -1.81 13.35
N ARG A 237 6.08 -3.07 13.14
CA ARG A 237 7.51 -3.47 13.16
C ARG A 237 8.18 -3.46 11.79
N GLN A 238 7.47 -3.11 10.73
CA GLN A 238 7.97 -3.34 9.37
C GLN A 238 9.13 -2.44 8.98
N PHE A 239 9.41 -1.37 9.73
CA PHE A 239 10.45 -0.44 9.35
C PHE A 239 11.23 0.10 10.56
N GLU A 240 12.30 -0.59 10.90
CA GLU A 240 13.34 -0.18 11.87
C GLU A 240 14.17 1.01 11.38
N VAL A 241 13.85 1.55 10.20
CA VAL A 241 14.65 2.52 9.46
C VAL A 241 13.91 3.86 9.41
N PRO A 242 14.56 5.00 9.66
CA PRO A 242 13.88 6.30 9.67
C PRO A 242 13.29 6.65 8.29
N PHE A 243 12.13 7.33 8.29
CA PHE A 243 11.49 7.80 7.06
C PHE A 243 11.91 9.24 6.76
N VAL A 244 12.81 9.42 5.78
CA VAL A 244 13.48 10.69 5.44
C VAL A 244 13.53 10.86 3.91
N GLY A 245 13.56 12.10 3.42
CA GLY A 245 13.84 12.42 2.01
C GLY A 245 12.74 12.06 1.01
N ARG A 246 11.49 11.94 1.47
CA ARG A 246 10.30 11.59 0.64
C ARG A 246 9.14 12.57 0.83
N GLU A 247 9.44 13.80 1.23
CA GLU A 247 8.43 14.78 1.62
C GLU A 247 7.55 15.17 0.44
N ARG A 248 8.12 15.33 -0.76
CA ARG A 248 7.37 15.73 -1.95
C ARG A 248 6.37 14.64 -2.34
N GLU A 249 6.84 13.41 -2.40
CA GLU A 249 6.06 12.22 -2.74
C GLU A 249 4.98 11.96 -1.69
N PHE A 250 5.33 12.04 -0.41
CA PHE A 250 4.38 11.84 0.69
C PHE A 250 3.31 12.93 0.73
N CYS A 251 3.68 14.20 0.48
CA CYS A 251 2.71 15.29 0.35
C CYS A 251 1.71 15.06 -0.78
N ALA A 252 2.16 14.54 -1.93
CA ALA A 252 1.29 14.19 -3.04
C ALA A 252 0.29 13.08 -2.64
N LEU A 253 0.79 12.00 -2.04
CA LEU A 253 -0.05 10.90 -1.55
C LEU A 253 -1.06 11.34 -0.50
N ARG A 254 -0.67 12.21 0.44
CA ARG A 254 -1.61 12.71 1.44
C ARG A 254 -2.65 13.66 0.83
N THR A 255 -2.30 14.41 -0.21
CA THR A 255 -3.28 15.23 -0.93
C THR A 255 -4.37 14.36 -1.55
N LEU A 256 -3.99 13.24 -2.17
CA LEU A 256 -4.95 12.24 -2.65
C LEU A 256 -5.78 11.64 -1.51
N TRP A 257 -5.16 11.33 -0.37
CA TRP A 257 -5.90 10.82 0.79
C TRP A 257 -6.91 11.83 1.35
N ARG A 258 -6.60 13.13 1.36
CA ARG A 258 -7.57 14.17 1.76
C ARG A 258 -8.77 14.21 0.81
N ASP A 259 -8.55 14.11 -0.50
CA ASP A 259 -9.63 14.03 -1.48
C ASP A 259 -10.52 12.80 -1.24
N VAL A 260 -9.89 11.67 -0.92
CA VAL A 260 -10.56 10.40 -0.60
C VAL A 260 -11.43 10.53 0.65
N ARG A 261 -10.92 11.19 1.69
CA ARG A 261 -11.72 11.55 2.87
C ARG A 261 -12.87 12.50 2.57
N GLY A 262 -12.75 13.31 1.50
CA GLY A 262 -13.82 14.15 0.97
C GLY A 262 -14.86 13.40 0.13
N GLY A 263 -14.74 12.07 -0.03
CA GLY A 263 -15.68 11.25 -0.81
C GLY A 263 -15.29 11.15 -2.29
N HIS A 264 -14.02 11.25 -2.64
CA HIS A 264 -13.57 11.13 -4.03
C HIS A 264 -12.69 9.91 -4.26
N ALA A 265 -13.01 9.09 -5.26
CA ALA A 265 -12.12 8.00 -5.67
C ALA A 265 -10.80 8.55 -6.25
N ARG A 266 -9.67 7.95 -5.84
CA ARG A 266 -8.30 8.31 -6.27
C ARG A 266 -7.41 7.08 -6.46
N ALA A 267 -6.51 7.14 -7.44
CA ALA A 267 -5.68 6.04 -7.90
C ALA A 267 -4.29 6.63 -8.01
N VAL A 268 -3.32 5.88 -7.51
CA VAL A 268 -1.94 6.28 -7.68
C VAL A 268 -1.08 5.06 -7.92
N ILE A 269 -0.23 5.18 -8.93
CA ILE A 269 0.85 4.22 -9.16
C ILE A 269 2.16 4.87 -8.72
N VAL A 270 2.79 4.28 -7.72
CA VAL A 270 4.12 4.65 -7.25
C VAL A 270 5.13 3.77 -7.97
N SER A 271 5.98 4.35 -8.82
CA SER A 271 6.96 3.60 -9.60
C SER A 271 8.40 3.94 -9.25
N GLY A 272 9.31 2.97 -9.28
CA GLY A 272 10.74 3.21 -9.10
C GLY A 272 11.55 1.93 -8.91
N GLU A 273 12.88 2.04 -8.93
CA GLU A 273 13.79 0.90 -8.86
C GLU A 273 13.64 0.02 -7.60
N ALA A 274 14.21 -1.18 -7.62
CA ALA A 274 14.23 -2.06 -6.45
C ALA A 274 14.99 -1.40 -5.28
N GLY A 275 14.49 -1.55 -4.05
CA GLY A 275 15.11 -0.95 -2.85
C GLY A 275 14.91 0.56 -2.68
N ILE A 276 14.25 1.23 -3.63
CA ILE A 276 14.07 2.68 -3.63
C ILE A 276 13.11 3.21 -2.54
N GLY A 277 12.37 2.32 -1.86
CA GLY A 277 11.44 2.67 -0.77
C GLY A 277 9.96 2.80 -1.16
N LYS A 278 9.49 2.19 -2.26
CA LYS A 278 8.07 2.21 -2.68
C LYS A 278 7.12 1.70 -1.60
N SER A 279 7.35 0.48 -1.10
CA SER A 279 6.52 -0.14 -0.07
C SER A 279 6.66 0.55 1.28
N ARG A 280 7.80 1.20 1.55
CA ARG A 280 7.98 2.10 2.71
C ARG A 280 7.03 3.30 2.60
N LEU A 281 7.04 4.00 1.47
CA LEU A 281 6.21 5.16 1.21
C LEU A 281 4.71 4.82 1.25
N ALA A 282 4.31 3.71 0.61
CA ALA A 282 2.93 3.20 0.66
C ALA A 282 2.54 2.80 2.09
N GLY A 283 3.47 2.16 2.80
CA GLY A 283 3.37 1.79 4.20
C GLY A 283 3.01 2.96 5.10
N GLU A 284 3.72 4.09 4.94
CA GLU A 284 3.47 5.30 5.73
C GLU A 284 2.11 5.91 5.47
N LEU A 285 1.67 5.97 4.20
CA LEU A 285 0.36 6.52 3.87
C LEU A 285 -0.76 5.68 4.49
N VAL A 286 -0.64 4.36 4.41
CA VAL A 286 -1.63 3.43 4.96
C VAL A 286 -1.72 3.56 6.48
N ARG A 287 -0.59 3.73 7.19
CA ARG A 287 -0.60 3.96 8.64
C ARG A 287 -1.24 5.29 9.01
N LEU A 288 -0.90 6.35 8.30
CA LEU A 288 -1.53 7.66 8.46
C LEU A 288 -3.05 7.54 8.26
N ALA A 289 -3.48 6.85 7.20
CA ALA A 289 -4.89 6.67 6.87
C ALA A 289 -5.65 5.88 7.95
N ALA A 290 -5.03 4.85 8.52
CA ALA A 290 -5.61 4.09 9.63
C ALA A 290 -5.80 4.98 10.88
N LEU A 291 -4.81 5.81 11.23
CA LEU A 291 -4.91 6.78 12.32
C LEU A 291 -5.94 7.90 12.03
N ASP A 292 -6.18 8.19 10.76
CA ASP A 292 -7.25 9.09 10.29
C ASP A 292 -8.65 8.45 10.34
N GLY A 293 -8.75 7.15 10.66
CA GLY A 293 -9.98 6.38 10.74
C GLY A 293 -10.40 5.70 9.44
N GLY A 294 -9.49 5.61 8.47
CA GLY A 294 -9.68 4.87 7.23
C GLY A 294 -9.60 3.36 7.40
N ARG A 295 -10.25 2.62 6.52
CA ARG A 295 -10.14 1.17 6.38
C ARG A 295 -9.02 0.82 5.41
N VAL A 296 -8.36 -0.31 5.62
CA VAL A 296 -7.18 -0.71 4.86
C VAL A 296 -7.27 -2.17 4.45
N ALA A 297 -7.10 -2.44 3.16
CA ALA A 297 -6.76 -3.75 2.64
C ALA A 297 -5.39 -3.68 1.95
N ARG A 298 -4.46 -4.59 2.29
CA ARG A 298 -3.11 -4.61 1.72
C ARG A 298 -2.78 -6.00 1.19
N TYR A 299 -2.25 -6.05 -0.03
CA TYR A 299 -1.78 -7.27 -0.66
C TYR A 299 -0.39 -7.07 -1.28
N THR A 300 0.45 -8.11 -1.22
CA THR A 300 1.78 -8.13 -1.85
C THR A 300 1.78 -9.24 -2.88
N THR A 301 2.09 -8.92 -4.13
CA THR A 301 2.00 -9.91 -5.22
C THR A 301 3.15 -10.93 -5.23
N SER A 302 2.80 -12.15 -5.59
CA SER A 302 3.68 -13.32 -5.79
C SER A 302 4.11 -13.45 -7.24
N ALA A 303 5.17 -14.21 -7.53
CA ALA A 303 5.47 -14.63 -8.90
C ALA A 303 4.30 -15.37 -9.60
N GLY A 304 3.51 -16.17 -8.87
CA GLY A 304 2.35 -16.85 -9.46
C GLY A 304 1.14 -15.97 -9.75
N ASP A 305 1.06 -14.75 -9.19
CA ASP A 305 -0.06 -13.84 -9.46
C ASP A 305 -0.05 -13.33 -10.90
N SER A 306 1.09 -13.41 -11.59
CA SER A 306 1.17 -13.13 -13.03
C SER A 306 0.55 -14.24 -13.88
N PHE A 307 0.34 -15.42 -13.31
CA PHE A 307 -0.15 -16.62 -14.00
C PHE A 307 -1.48 -17.15 -13.46
N THR A 308 -1.89 -16.71 -12.26
CA THR A 308 -3.19 -17.01 -11.66
C THR A 308 -4.06 -15.77 -11.68
N PRO A 309 -5.12 -15.75 -12.48
CA PRO A 309 -5.99 -14.60 -12.53
C PRO A 309 -6.84 -14.50 -11.26
N ILE A 310 -7.25 -13.27 -10.92
CA ILE A 310 -8.07 -12.91 -9.76
C ILE A 310 -7.56 -13.39 -8.39
N SER A 311 -6.37 -14.00 -8.27
CA SER A 311 -5.77 -14.39 -6.99
C SER A 311 -5.68 -13.20 -6.02
N THR A 312 -5.18 -12.08 -6.53
CA THR A 312 -5.16 -10.84 -5.77
C THR A 312 -6.56 -10.41 -5.31
N LEU A 313 -7.61 -10.63 -6.12
CA LEU A 313 -8.98 -10.27 -5.74
C LEU A 313 -9.57 -11.22 -4.72
N VAL A 314 -9.28 -12.52 -4.79
CA VAL A 314 -9.72 -13.50 -3.77
C VAL A 314 -9.08 -13.12 -2.44
N SER A 315 -7.76 -12.94 -2.41
CA SER A 315 -7.01 -12.56 -1.21
C SER A 315 -7.45 -11.20 -0.65
N VAL A 316 -7.59 -10.17 -1.49
CA VAL A 316 -8.10 -8.85 -1.07
C VAL A 316 -9.56 -8.94 -0.63
N GLY A 317 -10.39 -9.72 -1.32
CA GLY A 317 -11.80 -9.92 -1.00
C GLY A 317 -11.99 -10.54 0.38
N GLN A 318 -11.20 -11.56 0.73
CA GLN A 318 -11.22 -12.14 2.07
C GLN A 318 -10.80 -11.11 3.15
N GLN A 319 -9.82 -10.25 2.88
CA GLN A 319 -9.51 -9.16 3.80
C GLN A 319 -10.66 -8.15 3.92
N LEU A 320 -11.25 -7.71 2.79
CA LEU A 320 -12.36 -6.76 2.78
C LEU A 320 -13.57 -7.28 3.57
N LEU A 321 -13.85 -8.59 3.51
CA LEU A 321 -14.93 -9.23 4.26
C LEU A 321 -14.76 -9.15 5.79
N THR A 322 -13.54 -8.95 6.29
CA THR A 322 -13.26 -8.77 7.73
C THR A 322 -13.39 -7.33 8.20
N LEU A 323 -13.48 -6.37 7.27
CA LEU A 323 -13.51 -4.96 7.61
C LEU A 323 -14.92 -4.52 8.06
N PRO A 324 -15.02 -3.59 9.03
CA PRO A 324 -16.28 -2.91 9.32
C PRO A 324 -16.84 -2.23 8.06
N GLY A 325 -18.17 -2.26 7.92
CA GLY A 325 -18.89 -1.81 6.73
C GLY A 325 -19.18 -2.92 5.72
N ALA A 326 -18.43 -4.04 5.74
CA ALA A 326 -18.69 -5.19 4.86
C ALA A 326 -20.09 -5.79 5.08
N LEU A 327 -20.63 -5.73 6.31
CA LEU A 327 -21.99 -6.17 6.64
C LEU A 327 -23.10 -5.36 5.93
N GLY A 328 -22.78 -4.17 5.42
CA GLY A 328 -23.72 -3.38 4.61
C GLY A 328 -23.87 -3.89 3.18
N CYS A 329 -23.01 -4.80 2.73
CA CYS A 329 -23.11 -5.45 1.43
C CYS A 329 -24.24 -6.49 1.43
N ALA A 330 -24.95 -6.63 0.31
CA ALA A 330 -26.03 -7.59 0.18
C ALA A 330 -25.53 -9.05 0.35
N ALA A 331 -26.38 -9.89 0.96
CA ALA A 331 -26.00 -11.21 1.44
C ALA A 331 -25.57 -12.14 0.29
N GLU A 332 -26.20 -11.99 -0.88
CA GLU A 332 -25.91 -12.75 -2.09
C GLU A 332 -24.49 -12.47 -2.58
N GLN A 333 -24.06 -11.21 -2.57
CA GLN A 333 -22.74 -10.74 -2.99
C GLN A 333 -21.66 -11.17 -2.00
N LEU A 334 -21.93 -11.06 -0.69
CA LEU A 334 -21.06 -11.60 0.35
C LEU A 334 -20.87 -13.11 0.21
N SER A 335 -21.96 -13.85 -0.06
CA SER A 335 -21.90 -15.29 -0.29
C SER A 335 -21.10 -15.63 -1.54
N TYR A 336 -21.24 -14.84 -2.61
CA TYR A 336 -20.48 -14.98 -3.84
C TYR A 336 -18.98 -14.81 -3.58
N ILE A 337 -18.57 -13.71 -2.92
CA ILE A 337 -17.15 -13.44 -2.63
C ILE A 337 -16.56 -14.47 -1.68
N ARG A 338 -17.30 -14.91 -0.66
CA ARG A 338 -16.86 -16.00 0.24
C ARG A 338 -16.66 -17.30 -0.51
N ARG A 339 -17.44 -17.55 -1.56
CA ARG A 339 -17.34 -18.74 -2.39
C ARG A 339 -16.21 -18.66 -3.42
N LEU A 340 -15.71 -17.47 -3.75
CA LEU A 340 -14.54 -17.32 -4.63
C LEU A 340 -13.33 -17.98 -3.95
N GLY A 341 -12.95 -19.14 -4.46
CA GLY A 341 -11.87 -19.98 -3.91
C GLY A 341 -12.33 -21.15 -3.04
N THR A 342 -13.63 -21.49 -3.01
CA THR A 342 -14.16 -22.66 -2.29
C THR A 342 -14.58 -23.80 -3.23
N PRO A 343 -14.59 -25.07 -2.75
CA PRO A 343 -15.02 -26.26 -3.48
C PRO A 343 -16.29 -26.15 -4.30
N GLU A 344 -17.31 -25.50 -3.75
CA GLU A 344 -18.68 -25.59 -4.23
C GLU A 344 -18.95 -24.71 -5.46
N SER A 345 -18.07 -23.75 -5.77
CA SER A 345 -18.26 -22.86 -6.92
C SER A 345 -18.05 -23.59 -8.25
N VAL A 346 -17.14 -24.57 -8.29
CA VAL A 346 -16.73 -25.27 -9.52
C VAL A 346 -17.85 -26.20 -10.04
N SER A 347 -18.69 -26.75 -9.15
CA SER A 347 -19.78 -27.64 -9.55
C SER A 347 -21.05 -26.90 -9.99
N ALA A 348 -21.29 -25.67 -9.50
CA ALA A 348 -22.50 -24.92 -9.81
C ALA A 348 -22.47 -24.25 -11.19
N TRP A 349 -21.29 -23.85 -11.68
CA TRP A 349 -21.17 -23.05 -12.91
C TRP A 349 -21.03 -23.90 -14.19
N SER A 350 -20.87 -25.22 -14.07
CA SER A 350 -20.95 -26.16 -15.20
C SER A 350 -22.40 -26.41 -15.69
N VAL A 351 -23.39 -25.88 -14.97
CA VAL A 351 -24.80 -26.26 -15.16
C VAL A 351 -25.55 -25.34 -16.13
N ALA A 352 -25.10 -24.10 -16.38
CA ALA A 352 -26.01 -23.08 -16.93
C ALA A 352 -25.76 -22.58 -18.35
N GLY A 353 -24.68 -22.96 -19.05
CA GLY A 353 -24.38 -22.35 -20.36
C GLY A 353 -24.34 -20.80 -20.32
N MET A 354 -24.13 -20.23 -19.13
CA MET A 354 -24.06 -18.79 -18.94
C MET A 354 -22.80 -18.27 -19.62
N ALA A 355 -22.94 -17.24 -20.46
CA ALA A 355 -21.82 -16.55 -21.08
C ALA A 355 -20.87 -16.02 -19.99
N ALA A 356 -19.55 -16.15 -20.21
CA ALA A 356 -18.51 -15.69 -19.29
C ALA A 356 -18.67 -14.21 -18.90
N ASP A 357 -19.27 -13.40 -19.78
CA ASP A 357 -19.61 -12.00 -19.51
C ASP A 357 -20.53 -11.82 -18.30
N VAL A 358 -21.46 -12.75 -18.06
CA VAL A 358 -22.38 -12.72 -16.91
C VAL A 358 -21.61 -12.97 -15.61
N LEU A 359 -20.72 -13.97 -15.61
CA LEU A 359 -19.88 -14.29 -14.44
C LEU A 359 -18.89 -13.16 -14.14
N TYR A 360 -18.28 -12.58 -15.18
CA TYR A 360 -17.43 -11.40 -15.05
C TYR A 360 -18.19 -10.19 -14.51
N ALA A 361 -19.37 -9.89 -15.06
CA ALA A 361 -20.20 -8.78 -14.60
C ALA A 361 -20.65 -8.96 -13.14
N GLN A 362 -20.95 -10.20 -12.73
CA GLN A 362 -21.29 -10.56 -11.36
C GLN A 362 -20.10 -10.39 -10.42
N LEU A 363 -18.89 -10.80 -10.83
CA LEU A 363 -17.66 -10.59 -10.08
C LEU A 363 -17.42 -9.10 -9.81
N VAL A 364 -17.43 -8.29 -10.88
CA VAL A 364 -17.25 -6.82 -10.76
C VAL A 364 -18.35 -6.22 -9.89
N HIS A 365 -19.60 -6.65 -10.04
CA HIS A 365 -20.72 -6.15 -9.24
C HIS A 365 -20.56 -6.45 -7.75
N ALA A 366 -20.25 -7.71 -7.39
CA ALA A 366 -20.09 -8.11 -6.01
C ALA A 366 -18.96 -7.33 -5.31
N PHE A 367 -17.79 -7.21 -5.97
CA PHE A 367 -16.68 -6.44 -5.40
C PHE A 367 -16.97 -4.93 -5.33
N ALA A 368 -17.60 -4.35 -6.35
CA ALA A 368 -17.94 -2.93 -6.35
C ALA A 368 -18.94 -2.59 -5.22
N GLU A 369 -19.91 -3.46 -4.95
CA GLU A 369 -20.82 -3.29 -3.81
C GLU A 369 -20.11 -3.45 -2.46
N LEU A 370 -19.27 -4.48 -2.30
CA LEU A 370 -18.51 -4.66 -1.05
C LEU A 370 -17.62 -3.46 -0.74
N VAL A 371 -16.86 -3.00 -1.75
CA VAL A 371 -16.01 -1.81 -1.64
C VAL A 371 -16.84 -0.56 -1.32
N SER A 372 -18.00 -0.41 -1.96
CA SER A 372 -18.90 0.73 -1.72
C SER A 372 -19.49 0.72 -0.31
N ALA A 373 -19.92 -0.45 0.19
CA ALA A 373 -20.48 -0.61 1.53
C ALA A 373 -19.45 -0.28 2.62
N ILE A 374 -18.20 -0.70 2.45
CA ILE A 374 -17.11 -0.34 3.35
C ILE A 374 -16.83 1.17 3.28
N ALA A 375 -16.75 1.72 2.05
CA ALA A 375 -16.47 3.13 1.81
C ALA A 375 -17.60 4.09 2.25
N GLU A 376 -18.81 3.58 2.48
CA GLU A 376 -19.92 4.31 3.09
C GLU A 376 -19.71 4.59 4.57
N GLU A 377 -19.13 3.63 5.29
CA GLU A 377 -18.88 3.77 6.72
C GLU A 377 -17.61 4.60 6.97
N ALA A 378 -16.55 4.32 6.22
CA ALA A 378 -15.26 5.01 6.37
C ALA A 378 -14.43 4.95 5.07
N PRO A 379 -13.58 5.97 4.79
CA PRO A 379 -12.74 5.96 3.59
C PRO A 379 -11.81 4.75 3.54
N LEU A 380 -11.67 4.13 2.37
CA LEU A 380 -10.96 2.85 2.19
C LEU A 380 -9.69 3.03 1.35
N ILE A 381 -8.58 2.43 1.78
CA ILE A 381 -7.38 2.24 0.97
C ILE A 381 -7.25 0.76 0.59
N ILE A 382 -7.09 0.50 -0.70
CA ILE A 382 -6.68 -0.80 -1.24
C ILE A 382 -5.26 -0.64 -1.78
N SER A 383 -4.29 -1.23 -1.09
CA SER A 383 -2.87 -1.12 -1.42
C SER A 383 -2.35 -2.45 -1.99
N VAL A 384 -1.72 -2.40 -3.17
CA VAL A 384 -1.08 -3.55 -3.82
C VAL A 384 0.39 -3.25 -4.06
N ASP A 385 1.26 -4.01 -3.41
CA ASP A 385 2.71 -3.98 -3.62
C ASP A 385 3.13 -4.92 -4.77
N ASP A 386 4.20 -4.56 -5.48
CA ASP A 386 4.74 -5.25 -6.67
C ASP A 386 3.67 -5.42 -7.78
N ALA A 387 2.90 -4.36 -8.02
CA ALA A 387 1.77 -4.36 -8.94
C ALA A 387 2.16 -4.65 -10.41
N GLU A 388 3.44 -4.60 -10.79
CA GLU A 388 3.89 -5.08 -12.11
C GLU A 388 3.63 -6.57 -12.36
N ARG A 389 3.42 -7.34 -11.28
CA ARG A 389 3.10 -8.76 -11.34
C ARG A 389 1.59 -9.04 -11.42
N LEU A 390 0.74 -8.01 -11.33
CA LEU A 390 -0.70 -8.19 -11.44
C LEU A 390 -1.08 -8.78 -12.79
N HIS A 391 -1.94 -9.79 -12.75
CA HIS A 391 -2.56 -10.33 -13.94
C HIS A 391 -3.38 -9.24 -14.67
N PRO A 392 -3.32 -9.15 -16.02
CA PRO A 392 -4.10 -8.17 -16.80
C PRO A 392 -5.60 -8.20 -16.52
N THR A 393 -6.18 -9.38 -16.28
CA THR A 393 -7.60 -9.54 -15.93
C THR A 393 -7.93 -8.97 -14.56
N THR A 394 -7.05 -9.15 -13.58
CA THR A 394 -7.21 -8.54 -12.25
C THR A 394 -7.21 -7.02 -12.37
N TRP A 395 -6.30 -6.47 -13.18
CA TRP A 395 -6.28 -5.04 -13.48
C TRP A 395 -7.58 -4.56 -14.15
N ARG A 396 -8.08 -5.29 -15.15
CA ARG A 396 -9.36 -4.96 -15.81
C ARG A 396 -10.53 -4.94 -14.81
N VAL A 397 -10.61 -5.92 -13.93
CA VAL A 397 -11.63 -5.96 -12.87
C VAL A 397 -11.47 -4.79 -11.90
N LEU A 398 -10.24 -4.45 -11.49
CA LEU A 398 -9.99 -3.28 -10.63
C LEU A 398 -10.43 -1.97 -11.29
N VAL A 399 -10.19 -1.81 -12.59
CA VAL A 399 -10.65 -0.67 -13.39
C VAL A 399 -12.19 -0.61 -13.46
N ASP A 400 -12.85 -1.75 -13.64
CA ASP A 400 -14.32 -1.78 -13.69
C ASP A 400 -14.97 -1.57 -12.31
N ILE A 401 -14.36 -2.09 -11.24
CA ILE A 401 -14.76 -1.81 -9.85
C ILE A 401 -14.64 -0.32 -9.59
N TRP A 402 -13.49 0.25 -9.94
CA TRP A 402 -13.18 1.65 -9.81
C TRP A 402 -14.27 2.54 -10.43
N ASP A 403 -14.65 2.27 -11.68
CA ASP A 403 -15.63 3.07 -12.42
C ASP A 403 -17.03 3.01 -11.78
N ARG A 404 -17.34 1.89 -11.09
CA ARG A 404 -18.63 1.70 -10.39
C ARG A 404 -18.68 2.30 -8.98
N VAL A 405 -17.54 2.39 -8.31
CA VAL A 405 -17.45 2.94 -6.95
C VAL A 405 -17.74 4.45 -6.92
N GLY A 406 -17.56 5.17 -8.04
CA GLY A 406 -18.09 6.52 -8.22
C GLY A 406 -17.56 7.56 -7.21
N ARG A 407 -18.46 8.26 -6.49
CA ARG A 407 -18.13 9.33 -5.51
C ARG A 407 -17.97 8.80 -4.08
N ARG A 408 -17.38 7.62 -3.93
CA ARG A 408 -17.03 7.06 -2.62
C ARG A 408 -15.58 7.39 -2.31
N GLY A 409 -15.25 7.46 -1.02
CA GLY A 409 -13.89 7.68 -0.56
C GLY A 409 -13.04 6.41 -0.67
N VAL A 410 -12.54 6.09 -1.87
CA VAL A 410 -11.66 4.93 -2.09
C VAL A 410 -10.33 5.35 -2.74
N LEU A 411 -9.21 4.88 -2.19
CA LEU A 411 -7.86 5.04 -2.73
C LEU A 411 -7.31 3.70 -3.20
N PHE A 412 -7.01 3.56 -4.48
CA PHE A 412 -6.21 2.46 -5.00
C PHE A 412 -4.74 2.88 -5.09
N LEU A 413 -3.88 2.23 -4.30
CA LEU A 413 -2.45 2.52 -4.20
C LEU A 413 -1.64 1.34 -4.73
N LEU A 414 -1.06 1.49 -5.91
CA LEU A 414 -0.29 0.46 -6.58
C LEU A 414 1.20 0.82 -6.52
N ALA A 415 2.04 -0.02 -5.93
CA ALA A 415 3.49 0.16 -5.96
C ALA A 415 4.09 -0.80 -6.99
N ALA A 416 4.84 -0.28 -7.97
CA ALA A 416 5.42 -1.10 -9.04
C ALA A 416 6.87 -0.73 -9.36
N ARG A 417 7.69 -1.66 -9.85
CA ARG A 417 9.06 -1.31 -10.32
C ARG A 417 9.04 -0.44 -11.57
N ARG A 418 8.25 -0.87 -12.54
CA ARG A 418 8.03 -0.19 -13.83
C ARG A 418 6.54 -0.03 -14.02
N LEU A 419 6.16 0.97 -14.81
CA LEU A 419 4.77 1.06 -15.26
C LEU A 419 4.42 -0.22 -16.03
N PRO A 420 3.38 -0.95 -15.61
CA PRO A 420 2.94 -2.12 -16.34
C PRO A 420 2.56 -1.76 -17.78
N PRO A 421 2.77 -2.65 -18.77
CA PRO A 421 2.49 -2.34 -20.18
C PRO A 421 0.99 -2.07 -20.43
N TRP A 422 0.12 -2.59 -19.57
CA TRP A 422 -1.32 -2.32 -19.62
C TRP A 422 -1.70 -0.95 -19.03
N PHE A 423 -0.78 -0.26 -18.36
CA PHE A 423 -1.01 1.08 -17.81
C PHE A 423 -1.19 2.09 -18.94
N GLY A 424 -2.41 2.64 -19.07
CA GLY A 424 -2.82 3.52 -20.17
C GLY A 424 -3.48 2.81 -21.37
N SER A 425 -3.53 1.47 -21.38
CA SER A 425 -4.11 0.69 -22.49
C SER A 425 -5.62 0.43 -22.37
N LEU A 426 -6.22 0.71 -21.22
CA LEU A 426 -7.67 0.59 -21.01
C LEU A 426 -8.30 1.98 -21.12
N GLY A 427 -8.75 2.28 -22.33
CA GLY A 427 -9.35 3.54 -22.75
C GLY A 427 -10.76 3.80 -22.22
N THR A 428 -10.93 3.94 -20.90
CA THR A 428 -12.06 4.71 -20.35
C THR A 428 -11.59 6.10 -19.97
N ARG A 429 -12.30 7.13 -20.48
CA ARG A 429 -12.06 8.57 -20.19
C ARG A 429 -12.05 8.92 -18.69
N SER A 430 -12.51 8.01 -17.83
CA SER A 430 -12.57 8.13 -16.37
C SER A 430 -11.25 7.78 -15.67
N CYS A 431 -10.50 6.77 -16.14
CA CYS A 431 -9.26 6.31 -15.52
C CYS A 431 -8.12 7.34 -15.64
N GLU A 432 -7.97 7.98 -16.80
CA GLU A 432 -6.92 8.98 -17.05
C GLU A 432 -7.05 10.24 -16.17
N ARG A 433 -8.27 10.60 -15.76
CA ARG A 433 -8.55 11.83 -14.98
C ARG A 433 -8.29 11.68 -13.49
N LEU A 434 -8.29 10.46 -12.97
CA LEU A 434 -8.26 10.18 -11.54
C LEU A 434 -7.02 9.37 -11.11
N THR A 435 -6.25 8.86 -12.08
CA THR A 435 -5.02 8.10 -11.86
C THR A 435 -3.82 9.02 -11.93
N GLN A 436 -3.07 9.10 -10.83
CA GLN A 436 -1.81 9.83 -10.77
C GLN A 436 -0.64 8.86 -10.87
N HIS A 437 0.36 9.18 -11.71
CA HIS A 437 1.63 8.49 -11.70
C HIS A 437 2.63 9.26 -10.83
N LEU A 438 3.20 8.58 -9.83
CA LEU A 438 4.20 9.14 -8.91
C LEU A 438 5.52 8.37 -9.06
N PRO A 439 6.43 8.79 -9.96
CA PRO A 439 7.76 8.21 -10.04
C PRO A 439 8.60 8.66 -8.85
N ILE A 440 9.33 7.73 -8.24
CA ILE A 440 10.23 8.00 -7.11
C ILE A 440 11.68 7.74 -7.51
N ALA A 441 12.52 8.74 -7.28
CA ALA A 441 13.94 8.74 -7.65
C ALA A 441 14.83 8.22 -6.50
N ALA A 442 16.11 8.01 -6.77
CA ALA A 442 17.10 7.84 -5.71
C ALA A 442 17.21 9.10 -4.85
N PHE A 443 17.62 8.93 -3.60
CA PHE A 443 17.86 10.06 -2.70
C PHE A 443 18.91 10.99 -3.29
N SER A 444 18.71 12.28 -3.09
CA SER A 444 19.76 13.28 -3.28
C SER A 444 20.91 13.03 -2.30
N ARG A 445 22.01 13.75 -2.49
CA ARG A 445 23.13 13.69 -1.56
C ARG A 445 22.70 14.17 -0.16
N GLU A 446 21.93 15.26 -0.11
CA GLU A 446 21.40 15.83 1.12
C GLU A 446 20.45 14.86 1.82
N GLU A 447 19.53 14.25 1.09
CA GLU A 447 18.58 13.24 1.61
C GLU A 447 19.31 11.99 2.13
N SER A 448 20.38 11.56 1.43
CA SER A 448 21.22 10.44 1.85
C SER A 448 21.97 10.74 3.16
N HIS A 449 22.51 11.96 3.29
CA HIS A 449 23.16 12.40 4.52
C HIS A 449 22.17 12.46 5.68
N GLU A 450 21.01 13.10 5.47
CA GLU A 450 19.94 13.22 6.47
C GLU A 450 19.49 11.83 6.94
N PHE A 451 19.31 10.90 6.00
CA PHE A 451 18.94 9.52 6.30
C PHE A 451 19.97 8.80 7.19
N VAL A 452 21.27 8.88 6.87
CA VAL A 452 22.32 8.21 7.66
C VAL A 452 22.44 8.82 9.06
N HIS A 453 22.31 10.14 9.19
CA HIS A 453 22.29 10.80 10.50
C HIS A 453 21.09 10.37 11.34
N ALA A 454 19.88 10.34 10.74
CA ALA A 454 18.68 9.86 11.41
C ALA A 454 18.82 8.39 11.83
N TRP A 455 19.38 7.55 10.96
CA TRP A 455 19.58 6.12 11.24
C TRP A 455 20.59 5.93 12.39
N SER A 456 21.67 6.70 12.39
CA SER A 456 22.71 6.67 13.43
C SER A 456 22.15 7.10 14.79
N ALA A 457 21.35 8.16 14.82
CA ALA A 457 20.68 8.64 16.03
C ALA A 457 19.71 7.60 16.60
N GLN A 458 18.91 6.95 15.75
CA GLN A 458 17.96 5.92 16.15
C GLN A 458 18.66 4.67 16.71
N ASN A 459 19.78 4.26 16.10
CA ASN A 459 20.54 3.06 16.49
C ASN A 459 21.63 3.31 17.53
N ARG A 460 21.78 4.55 18.01
CA ARG A 460 22.82 4.98 18.97
C ARG A 460 24.25 4.66 18.49
N THR A 461 24.48 4.75 17.18
CA THR A 461 25.78 4.55 16.54
C THR A 461 26.36 5.92 16.13
N THR A 462 27.69 6.02 16.09
CA THR A 462 28.37 7.24 15.65
C THR A 462 29.06 7.01 14.31
N VAL A 463 28.57 7.66 13.27
CA VAL A 463 29.15 7.64 11.92
C VAL A 463 29.76 9.01 11.65
N SER A 464 31.03 9.07 11.25
CA SER A 464 31.70 10.34 10.95
C SER A 464 31.19 10.96 9.65
N ASP A 465 31.20 12.30 9.53
CA ASP A 465 30.70 12.99 8.33
C ASP A 465 31.41 12.56 7.03
N GLY A 466 32.70 12.23 7.13
CA GLY A 466 33.46 11.66 6.01
C GLY A 466 32.94 10.29 5.57
N MET A 467 32.54 9.45 6.54
CA MET A 467 31.92 8.16 6.28
C MET A 467 30.52 8.33 5.68
N VAL A 468 29.70 9.24 6.21
CA VAL A 468 28.37 9.55 5.64
C VAL A 468 28.47 9.90 4.16
N ALA A 469 29.44 10.74 3.79
CA ALA A 469 29.67 11.10 2.39
C ALA A 469 30.11 9.89 1.52
N LEU A 470 30.94 9.00 2.06
CA LEU A 470 31.35 7.77 1.38
C LEU A 470 30.15 6.83 1.15
N LEU A 471 29.35 6.58 2.19
CA LEU A 471 28.15 5.73 2.09
C LEU A 471 27.13 6.29 1.09
N ALA A 472 26.91 7.61 1.10
CA ALA A 472 26.06 8.28 0.11
C ALA A 472 26.58 8.12 -1.33
N SER A 473 27.90 8.17 -1.52
CA SER A 473 28.51 7.99 -2.83
C SER A 473 28.44 6.55 -3.35
N ILE A 474 28.73 5.55 -2.50
CA ILE A 474 28.69 4.13 -2.86
C ILE A 474 27.25 3.70 -3.15
N SER A 475 26.31 4.14 -2.31
CA SER A 475 24.91 3.75 -2.42
C SER A 475 24.17 4.34 -3.62
N ARG A 476 24.71 5.41 -4.20
CA ARG A 476 24.07 6.22 -5.26
C ARG A 476 22.63 6.61 -4.90
N GLY A 477 22.37 6.86 -3.62
CA GLY A 477 21.07 7.28 -3.10
C GLY A 477 20.02 6.17 -3.04
N ASN A 478 20.39 4.88 -3.15
CA ASN A 478 19.45 3.78 -2.92
C ASN A 478 19.23 3.59 -1.40
N PRO A 479 18.02 3.82 -0.85
CA PRO A 479 17.76 3.76 0.59
C PRO A 479 18.01 2.38 1.20
N PHE A 480 17.66 1.31 0.48
CA PHE A 480 17.95 -0.06 0.94
C PHE A 480 19.46 -0.26 1.09
N TYR A 481 20.23 0.13 0.07
CA TYR A 481 21.68 -0.01 0.14
C TYR A 481 22.32 0.86 1.23
N LEU A 482 21.85 2.10 1.38
CA LEU A 482 22.28 3.00 2.46
C LEU A 482 22.06 2.38 3.84
N THR A 483 20.90 1.74 4.05
CA THR A 483 20.57 1.08 5.32
C THR A 483 21.57 -0.03 5.62
N GLU A 484 21.82 -0.92 4.64
CA GLU A 484 22.70 -2.06 4.82
C GLU A 484 24.17 -1.62 5.02
N LEU A 485 24.64 -0.59 4.30
CA LEU A 485 25.97 -0.04 4.50
C LEU A 485 26.13 0.65 5.86
N ALA A 486 25.12 1.42 6.29
CA ALA A 486 25.11 2.06 7.60
C ALA A 486 25.09 1.01 8.73
N ALA A 487 24.31 -0.06 8.56
CA ALA A 487 24.31 -1.20 9.47
C ALA A 487 25.68 -1.88 9.53
N HIS A 488 26.32 -2.16 8.38
CA HIS A 488 27.64 -2.79 8.34
C HIS A 488 28.70 -1.98 9.11
N VAL A 489 28.78 -0.67 8.86
CA VAL A 489 29.74 0.21 9.55
C VAL A 489 29.37 0.37 11.04
N GLY A 490 28.07 0.47 11.36
CA GLY A 490 27.58 0.61 12.73
C GLY A 490 27.93 -0.56 13.64
N HIS A 491 28.08 -1.77 13.08
CA HIS A 491 28.50 -2.97 13.81
C HIS A 491 30.02 -3.20 13.82
N GLY A 492 30.82 -2.19 13.44
CA GLY A 492 32.28 -2.26 13.46
C GLY A 492 32.93 -2.86 12.21
N GLY A 493 32.21 -2.92 11.09
CA GLY A 493 32.77 -3.30 9.80
C GLY A 493 33.87 -2.36 9.33
N ASP A 494 34.89 -2.92 8.67
CA ASP A 494 36.03 -2.16 8.14
C ASP A 494 35.59 -1.29 6.95
N PRO A 495 35.75 0.04 7.02
CA PRO A 495 35.40 0.94 5.92
C PRO A 495 36.08 0.61 4.60
N ASP A 496 37.30 0.09 4.64
CA ASP A 496 38.10 -0.23 3.44
C ASP A 496 37.64 -1.55 2.79
N GLN A 497 36.83 -2.35 3.50
CA GLN A 497 36.20 -3.58 3.02
C GLN A 497 34.71 -3.39 2.73
N THR A 498 34.24 -2.14 2.61
CA THR A 498 32.84 -1.87 2.28
C THR A 498 32.52 -2.42 0.89
N PRO A 499 31.50 -3.28 0.76
CA PRO A 499 31.16 -3.88 -0.52
C PRO A 499 30.87 -2.81 -1.57
N SER A 500 31.30 -3.06 -2.81
CA SER A 500 31.10 -2.10 -3.91
C SER A 500 29.68 -2.15 -4.48
N THR A 501 28.95 -3.25 -4.25
CA THR A 501 27.57 -3.45 -4.68
C THR A 501 26.68 -4.03 -3.57
N ILE A 502 25.37 -3.79 -3.69
CA ILE A 502 24.34 -4.38 -2.82
C ILE A 502 24.41 -5.92 -2.83
N LEU A 503 24.67 -6.50 -4.01
CA LEU A 503 24.72 -7.96 -4.17
C LEU A 503 25.94 -8.55 -3.44
N ASP A 504 27.08 -7.86 -3.44
CA ASP A 504 28.26 -8.27 -2.70
C ASP A 504 28.02 -8.23 -1.18
N LEU A 505 27.29 -7.22 -0.70
CA LEU A 505 26.96 -7.06 0.72
C LEU A 505 26.02 -8.17 1.21
N ILE A 506 24.91 -8.41 0.50
CA ILE A 506 24.00 -9.52 0.82
C ILE A 506 24.73 -10.86 0.67
N GLY A 507 25.56 -10.99 -0.37
CA GLY A 507 26.33 -12.20 -0.61
C GLY A 507 27.31 -12.50 0.53
N ALA A 508 27.95 -11.47 1.10
CA ALA A 508 28.80 -11.60 2.27
C ALA A 508 28.01 -12.02 3.52
N GLN A 509 26.85 -11.39 3.78
CA GLN A 509 25.96 -11.79 4.88
C GLN A 509 25.53 -13.26 4.75
N CYS A 510 25.07 -13.68 3.57
CA CYS A 510 24.63 -15.05 3.31
C CYS A 510 25.76 -16.10 3.50
N ARG A 511 27.03 -15.72 3.34
CA ARG A 511 28.18 -16.63 3.53
C ARG A 511 28.57 -16.86 4.99
N VAL A 512 28.18 -15.96 5.88
CA VAL A 512 28.46 -16.06 7.33
C VAL A 512 27.44 -16.99 8.02
N LEU A 513 26.28 -17.19 7.40
CA LEU A 513 25.19 -18.03 7.93
C LEU A 513 25.60 -19.50 8.13
N SER A 514 24.98 -20.12 9.12
CA SER A 514 24.97 -21.58 9.27
C SER A 514 24.37 -22.27 8.04
N LYS A 515 24.70 -23.55 7.84
CA LYS A 515 24.17 -24.34 6.71
C LYS A 515 22.66 -24.49 6.81
N GLU A 516 22.15 -24.61 8.03
CA GLU A 516 20.74 -24.71 8.39
C GLU A 516 20.01 -23.40 8.06
N ALA A 517 20.53 -22.24 8.51
CA ALA A 517 19.97 -20.93 8.19
C ALA A 517 19.96 -20.66 6.68
N HIS A 518 21.04 -21.03 5.97
CA HIS A 518 21.07 -20.89 4.51
C HIS A 518 19.99 -21.73 3.80
N ARG A 519 19.74 -22.98 4.25
CA ARG A 519 18.66 -23.82 3.70
C ARG A 519 17.28 -23.22 3.97
N VAL A 520 17.07 -22.72 5.18
CA VAL A 520 15.82 -22.03 5.56
C VAL A 520 15.60 -20.81 4.68
N LEU A 521 16.63 -19.97 4.48
CA LEU A 521 16.57 -18.79 3.63
C LEU A 521 16.22 -19.13 2.17
N VAL A 522 16.82 -20.18 1.60
CA VAL A 522 16.51 -20.64 0.24
C VAL A 522 15.05 -21.06 0.12
N VAL A 523 14.50 -21.79 1.10
CA VAL A 523 13.09 -22.22 1.06
C VAL A 523 12.14 -21.03 1.21
N ILE A 524 12.44 -20.06 2.07
CA ILE A 524 11.66 -18.82 2.18
C ILE A 524 11.70 -18.06 0.85
N ALA A 525 12.87 -17.93 0.23
CA ALA A 525 13.05 -17.27 -1.07
C ALA A 525 12.34 -18.02 -2.23
N VAL A 526 12.23 -19.35 -2.15
CA VAL A 526 11.48 -20.17 -3.11
C VAL A 526 9.97 -19.97 -2.96
N LEU A 527 9.45 -19.98 -1.72
CA LEU A 527 8.02 -19.81 -1.43
C LEU A 527 7.53 -18.35 -1.57
N GLU A 528 8.43 -17.36 -1.57
CA GLU A 528 8.13 -15.93 -1.71
C GLU A 528 7.00 -15.48 -0.75
N SER A 529 5.91 -14.89 -1.26
CA SER A 529 4.76 -14.42 -0.49
C SER A 529 3.98 -15.54 0.22
N ARG A 530 4.16 -16.79 -0.20
CA ARG A 530 3.49 -17.98 0.37
C ARG A 530 4.24 -18.57 1.55
N ALA A 531 5.43 -18.06 1.88
CA ALA A 531 6.22 -18.55 3.00
C ALA A 531 5.50 -18.32 4.34
N THR A 532 5.19 -19.42 5.02
CA THR A 532 4.73 -19.43 6.40
C THR A 532 5.60 -20.35 7.24
N THR A 533 5.70 -20.12 8.55
CA THR A 533 6.46 -20.98 9.48
C THR A 533 6.05 -22.44 9.31
N ALA A 534 4.73 -22.70 9.21
CA ALA A 534 4.18 -24.01 8.96
C ALA A 534 4.62 -24.61 7.61
N ARG A 535 4.55 -23.86 6.51
CA ARG A 535 4.94 -24.35 5.17
C ARG A 535 6.44 -24.59 5.06
N VAL A 536 7.26 -23.64 5.53
CA VAL A 536 8.73 -23.75 5.49
C VAL A 536 9.19 -24.96 6.29
N THR A 537 8.61 -25.20 7.46
CA THR A 537 8.90 -26.39 8.27
C THR A 537 8.52 -27.69 7.55
N ARG A 538 7.34 -27.75 6.91
CA ARG A 538 6.91 -28.93 6.12
C ARG A 538 7.77 -29.18 4.87
N VAL A 539 8.26 -28.12 4.24
CA VAL A 539 9.14 -28.23 3.06
C VAL A 539 10.49 -28.81 3.47
N LEU A 540 11.06 -28.36 4.60
CA LEU A 540 12.37 -28.77 5.09
C LEU A 540 12.37 -30.10 5.87
N GLU A 541 11.19 -30.58 6.30
CA GLU A 541 11.02 -31.80 7.12
C GLU A 541 11.88 -31.81 8.40
N GLN A 542 12.15 -30.63 8.97
CA GLN A 542 13.03 -30.49 10.14
C GLN A 542 12.25 -30.29 11.45
N PRO A 543 12.86 -30.61 12.61
CA PRO A 543 12.28 -30.31 13.92
C PRO A 543 12.04 -28.81 14.11
N ALA A 544 10.97 -28.47 14.83
CA ALA A 544 10.62 -27.07 15.09
C ALA A 544 11.72 -26.31 15.85
N SER A 545 12.48 -26.98 16.73
CA SER A 545 13.59 -26.37 17.48
C SER A 545 14.67 -25.82 16.55
N ASP A 546 15.06 -26.61 15.55
CA ASP A 546 16.18 -26.31 14.67
C ASP A 546 15.77 -25.23 13.66
N PHE A 547 14.51 -25.27 13.20
CA PHE A 547 13.92 -24.20 12.41
C PHE A 547 13.89 -22.88 13.16
N MET A 548 13.49 -22.87 14.44
CA MET A 548 13.44 -21.64 15.22
C MET A 548 14.84 -21.05 15.44
N ALA A 549 15.83 -21.87 15.78
CA ALA A 549 17.22 -21.39 15.92
C ALA A 549 17.77 -20.79 14.62
N ALA A 550 17.50 -21.43 13.48
CA ALA A 550 17.87 -20.91 12.17
C ALA A 550 17.11 -19.62 11.80
N LEU A 551 15.84 -19.51 12.21
CA LEU A 551 15.04 -18.31 11.98
C LEU A 551 15.52 -17.14 12.83
N ASP A 552 15.87 -17.37 14.09
CA ASP A 552 16.46 -16.38 14.99
C ASP A 552 17.78 -15.84 14.40
N GLU A 553 18.66 -16.72 13.90
CA GLU A 553 19.89 -16.32 13.21
C GLU A 553 19.61 -15.44 11.98
N LEU A 554 18.59 -15.77 11.18
CA LEU A 554 18.22 -14.99 10.00
C LEU A 554 17.58 -13.64 10.34
N GLU A 555 16.84 -13.54 11.44
CA GLU A 555 16.30 -12.28 11.95
C GLU A 555 17.41 -11.40 12.54
N GLU A 556 18.35 -11.97 13.30
CA GLU A 556 19.53 -11.27 13.82
C GLU A 556 20.43 -10.75 12.68
N ALA A 557 20.60 -11.52 11.62
CA ALA A 557 21.29 -11.10 10.41
C ALA A 557 20.50 -10.06 9.59
N GLY A 558 19.25 -9.76 9.95
CA GLY A 558 18.40 -8.79 9.29
C GLY A 558 17.89 -9.22 7.91
N LEU A 559 18.00 -10.50 7.56
CA LEU A 559 17.64 -11.02 6.23
C LEU A 559 16.16 -11.37 6.11
N VAL A 560 15.54 -11.76 7.22
CA VAL A 560 14.15 -12.22 7.29
C VAL A 560 13.38 -11.44 8.37
N THR A 561 12.06 -11.39 8.21
CA THR A 561 11.12 -10.85 9.19
C THR A 561 9.93 -11.79 9.33
N THR A 562 9.46 -11.98 10.55
CA THR A 562 8.25 -12.76 10.84
C THR A 562 7.03 -11.87 11.10
N GLN A 563 5.86 -12.28 10.59
CA GLN A 563 4.56 -11.62 10.79
C GLN A 563 3.46 -12.65 11.04
N GLY A 564 3.17 -12.92 12.32
CA GLY A 564 2.29 -14.02 12.68
C GLY A 564 2.83 -15.34 12.12
N PRO A 565 2.05 -16.10 11.34
CA PRO A 565 2.55 -17.32 10.69
C PRO A 565 3.38 -17.04 9.43
N ALA A 566 3.35 -15.82 8.86
CA ALA A 566 4.07 -15.51 7.63
C ALA A 566 5.55 -15.22 7.91
N VAL A 567 6.43 -15.73 7.05
CA VAL A 567 7.88 -15.48 7.12
C VAL A 567 8.29 -14.86 5.81
N ARG A 568 8.93 -13.69 5.83
CA ARG A 568 9.28 -12.96 4.62
C ARG A 568 10.71 -12.50 4.65
N VAL A 569 11.36 -12.62 3.51
CA VAL A 569 12.65 -11.97 3.31
C VAL A 569 12.46 -10.45 3.38
N ARG A 570 13.33 -9.75 4.11
CA ARG A 570 13.22 -8.31 4.33
C ARG A 570 13.28 -7.53 3.01
N HIS A 571 14.03 -8.05 2.03
CA HIS A 571 14.17 -7.42 0.73
C HIS A 571 14.33 -8.42 -0.42
N ARG A 572 13.69 -8.14 -1.56
CA ARG A 572 13.67 -9.05 -2.71
C ARG A 572 15.05 -9.38 -3.31
N LEU A 573 16.05 -8.50 -3.15
CA LEU A 573 17.42 -8.81 -3.61
C LEU A 573 18.03 -9.98 -2.84
N VAL A 574 17.61 -10.19 -1.59
CA VAL A 574 18.04 -11.34 -0.79
C VAL A 574 17.47 -12.64 -1.38
N ASP A 575 16.26 -12.63 -1.94
CA ASP A 575 15.71 -13.81 -2.64
C ASP A 575 16.57 -14.22 -3.84
N GLU A 576 17.01 -13.23 -4.61
CA GLU A 576 17.83 -13.43 -5.81
C GLU A 576 19.22 -13.94 -5.43
N VAL A 577 19.84 -13.34 -4.42
CA VAL A 577 21.17 -13.73 -3.93
C VAL A 577 21.14 -15.11 -3.28
N ALA A 578 20.19 -15.39 -2.38
CA ALA A 578 20.06 -16.68 -1.70
C ALA A 578 19.93 -17.84 -2.69
N ARG A 579 19.11 -17.67 -3.75
CA ARG A 579 18.98 -18.66 -4.81
C ARG A 579 20.25 -18.79 -5.66
N SER A 580 20.93 -17.68 -5.95
CA SER A 580 22.18 -17.71 -6.75
C SER A 580 23.37 -18.37 -6.04
N LEU A 581 23.40 -18.31 -4.70
CA LEU A 581 24.46 -18.91 -3.88
C LEU A 581 24.20 -20.40 -3.59
N ALA A 582 22.95 -20.86 -3.74
CA ALA A 582 22.60 -22.26 -3.59
C ALA A 582 23.00 -23.09 -4.82
N MET A 583 23.31 -24.38 -4.63
CA MET A 583 23.47 -25.30 -5.75
C MET A 583 22.13 -25.45 -6.49
N PRO A 584 22.11 -25.49 -7.83
CA PRO A 584 20.87 -25.63 -8.61
C PRO A 584 19.99 -26.79 -8.15
N SER A 585 20.59 -27.95 -7.88
CA SER A 585 19.87 -29.14 -7.38
C SER A 585 19.16 -28.94 -6.05
N VAL A 586 19.67 -28.06 -5.17
CA VAL A 586 19.02 -27.71 -3.90
C VAL A 586 17.81 -26.82 -4.15
N VAL A 587 17.90 -25.90 -5.11
CA VAL A 587 16.80 -25.03 -5.51
C VAL A 587 15.69 -25.83 -6.19
N ASP A 588 16.05 -26.75 -7.09
CA ASP A 588 15.11 -27.64 -7.77
C ASP A 588 14.39 -28.56 -6.78
N PHE A 589 15.14 -29.14 -5.83
CA PHE A 589 14.57 -29.94 -4.75
C PHE A 589 13.61 -29.13 -3.87
N ALA A 590 13.98 -27.90 -3.51
CA ALA A 590 13.12 -26.99 -2.76
C ALA A 590 11.84 -26.65 -3.55
N HIS A 591 11.93 -26.45 -4.86
CA HIS A 591 10.77 -26.28 -5.73
C HIS A 591 9.84 -27.49 -5.70
N GLY A 592 10.36 -28.71 -5.84
CA GLY A 592 9.55 -29.93 -5.80
C GLY A 592 8.86 -30.15 -4.45
N ARG A 593 9.57 -29.91 -3.35
CA ARG A 593 8.98 -29.99 -1.99
C ARG A 593 7.94 -28.90 -1.74
N ALA A 594 8.21 -27.66 -2.16
CA ALA A 594 7.25 -26.57 -2.10
C ALA A 594 5.98 -26.90 -2.90
N ALA A 595 6.12 -27.43 -4.11
CA ALA A 595 5.01 -27.83 -4.95
C ALA A 595 4.14 -28.89 -4.27
N ALA A 596 4.73 -29.93 -3.65
CA ALA A 596 3.96 -30.96 -2.93
C ALA A 596 3.14 -30.39 -1.77
N VAL A 597 3.73 -29.49 -0.99
CA VAL A 597 3.03 -28.83 0.14
C VAL A 597 1.89 -27.96 -0.39
N LEU A 598 2.16 -27.14 -1.41
CA LEU A 598 1.16 -26.27 -2.01
C LEU A 598 0.03 -27.07 -2.68
N GLU A 599 0.33 -28.18 -3.36
CA GLU A 599 -0.67 -29.06 -3.97
C GLU A 599 -1.63 -29.65 -2.93
N SER A 600 -1.09 -30.17 -1.82
CA SER A 600 -1.90 -30.75 -0.76
C SER A 600 -2.85 -29.73 -0.10
N GLU A 601 -2.36 -28.51 0.13
CA GLU A 601 -3.18 -27.42 0.65
C GLU A 601 -4.18 -26.93 -0.40
N ALA A 602 -3.77 -26.85 -1.66
CA ALA A 602 -4.63 -26.46 -2.77
C ALA A 602 -5.75 -27.47 -2.99
N ASP A 603 -5.54 -28.76 -2.76
CA ASP A 603 -6.58 -29.79 -2.86
C ASP A 603 -7.51 -29.76 -1.64
N ALA A 604 -6.98 -29.48 -0.44
CA ALA A 604 -7.80 -29.33 0.77
C ALA A 604 -8.68 -28.06 0.75
N THR A 605 -8.18 -26.97 0.16
CA THR A 605 -8.87 -25.66 0.12
C THR A 605 -9.55 -25.38 -1.22
N LEU A 606 -9.24 -26.16 -2.26
CA LEU A 606 -9.58 -25.90 -3.66
C LEU A 606 -9.13 -24.53 -4.19
N SER A 607 -8.08 -23.98 -3.57
CA SER A 607 -7.47 -22.71 -3.99
C SER A 607 -6.88 -22.81 -5.40
N VAL A 608 -7.33 -21.93 -6.29
CA VAL A 608 -6.77 -21.75 -7.64
C VAL A 608 -5.38 -21.11 -7.57
N GLU A 609 -5.17 -20.23 -6.59
CA GLU A 609 -3.90 -19.51 -6.44
C GLU A 609 -2.76 -20.46 -6.07
N LEU A 610 -2.97 -21.27 -5.02
CA LEU A 610 -1.96 -22.23 -4.56
C LEU A 610 -1.68 -23.28 -5.63
N LEU A 611 -2.69 -23.66 -6.42
CA LEU A 611 -2.54 -24.62 -7.50
C LEU A 611 -1.74 -24.04 -8.68
N GLY A 612 -1.92 -22.77 -9.04
CA GLY A 612 -1.11 -22.15 -10.09
C GLY A 612 0.33 -21.86 -9.67
N ASP A 613 0.56 -21.51 -8.41
CA ASP A 613 1.90 -21.52 -7.82
C ASP A 613 2.51 -22.92 -7.92
N CYS A 614 1.76 -23.95 -7.50
CA CYS A 614 2.17 -25.36 -7.55
C CYS A 614 2.62 -25.79 -8.96
N VAL A 615 1.88 -25.46 -10.03
CA VAL A 615 2.29 -25.75 -11.42
C VAL A 615 3.67 -25.18 -11.72
N THR A 616 3.89 -23.91 -11.36
CA THR A 616 5.16 -23.22 -11.60
C THR A 616 6.31 -23.84 -10.80
N HIS A 617 6.04 -24.29 -9.57
CA HIS A 617 7.04 -25.00 -8.78
C HIS A 617 7.36 -26.39 -9.34
N TRP A 618 6.37 -27.15 -9.86
CA TRP A 618 6.64 -28.44 -10.52
C TRP A 618 7.51 -28.30 -11.77
N GLU A 619 7.22 -27.32 -12.62
CA GLU A 619 8.05 -27.04 -13.81
C GLU A 619 9.48 -26.68 -13.45
N ARG A 620 9.68 -25.82 -12.43
CA ARG A 620 11.02 -25.44 -11.95
C ARG A 620 11.76 -26.61 -11.32
N ALA A 621 11.04 -27.58 -10.76
CA ALA A 621 11.63 -28.81 -10.24
C ALA A 621 11.98 -29.83 -11.35
N GLY A 622 11.56 -29.58 -12.59
CA GLY A 622 11.73 -30.52 -13.71
C GLY A 622 10.74 -31.70 -13.71
N GLU A 623 9.69 -31.66 -12.89
CA GLU A 623 8.70 -32.74 -12.74
C GLU A 623 7.52 -32.53 -13.71
N THR A 624 7.76 -32.78 -15.00
CA THR A 624 6.80 -32.53 -16.09
C THR A 624 5.44 -33.19 -15.87
N ARG A 625 5.43 -34.45 -15.41
CA ARG A 625 4.18 -35.21 -15.19
C ARG A 625 3.28 -34.56 -14.15
N ARG A 626 3.84 -34.17 -13.01
CA ARG A 626 3.07 -33.51 -11.93
C ARG A 626 2.66 -32.10 -12.32
N ALA A 627 3.51 -31.40 -13.08
CA ALA A 627 3.17 -30.10 -13.64
C ALA A 627 1.95 -30.18 -14.57
N TYR A 628 1.91 -31.20 -15.46
CA TYR A 628 0.77 -31.47 -16.34
C TYR A 628 -0.53 -31.69 -15.55
N GLU A 629 -0.51 -32.59 -14.57
CA GLU A 629 -1.70 -32.92 -13.77
C GLU A 629 -2.20 -31.71 -12.97
N ALA A 630 -1.30 -30.93 -12.37
CA ALA A 630 -1.65 -29.70 -11.66
C ALA A 630 -2.20 -28.63 -12.62
N ALA A 631 -1.65 -28.50 -13.84
CA ALA A 631 -2.10 -27.53 -14.84
C ALA A 631 -3.50 -27.90 -15.37
N MET A 632 -3.78 -29.18 -15.57
CA MET A 632 -5.11 -29.68 -15.92
C MET A 632 -6.12 -29.40 -14.80
N LYS A 633 -5.78 -29.72 -13.54
CA LYS A 633 -6.63 -29.37 -12.38
C LYS A 633 -6.90 -27.86 -12.34
N LEU A 634 -5.89 -27.02 -12.59
CA LEU A 634 -6.00 -25.56 -12.60
C LEU A 634 -6.95 -25.07 -13.69
N GLY A 635 -6.78 -25.56 -14.92
CA GLY A 635 -7.62 -25.22 -16.06
C GLY A 635 -9.09 -25.52 -15.78
N TYR A 636 -9.41 -26.70 -15.24
CA TYR A 636 -10.79 -27.04 -14.90
C TYR A 636 -11.38 -26.20 -13.76
N ARG A 637 -10.59 -25.86 -12.73
CA ARG A 637 -11.06 -24.93 -11.69
C ARG A 637 -11.35 -23.54 -12.28
N LEU A 638 -10.51 -23.04 -13.18
CA LEU A 638 -10.70 -21.76 -13.86
C LEU A 638 -11.91 -21.75 -14.80
N VAL A 639 -12.16 -22.85 -15.54
CA VAL A 639 -13.41 -23.05 -16.31
C VAL A 639 -14.61 -22.97 -15.37
N GLY A 640 -14.54 -23.66 -14.24
CA GLY A 640 -15.56 -23.60 -13.20
C GLY A 640 -15.69 -22.23 -12.54
N LEU A 641 -14.78 -21.27 -12.80
CA LEU A 641 -14.87 -19.87 -12.39
C LEU A 641 -15.33 -18.91 -13.50
N GLY A 642 -15.58 -19.40 -14.72
CA GLY A 642 -15.93 -18.58 -15.89
C GLY A 642 -14.73 -17.87 -16.54
N MET A 643 -13.51 -18.24 -16.20
CA MET A 643 -12.28 -17.55 -16.61
C MET A 643 -11.70 -18.16 -17.88
N GLY A 644 -12.40 -17.96 -19.01
CA GLY A 644 -12.09 -18.63 -20.27
C GLY A 644 -10.67 -18.40 -20.79
N GLU A 645 -10.19 -17.15 -20.79
CA GLU A 645 -8.86 -16.83 -21.33
C GLU A 645 -7.71 -17.46 -20.54
N GLU A 646 -7.88 -17.61 -19.23
CA GLU A 646 -6.84 -18.13 -18.35
C GLU A 646 -6.93 -19.62 -18.15
N ALA A 647 -8.15 -20.17 -18.16
CA ALA A 647 -8.32 -21.60 -18.33
C ALA A 647 -7.63 -22.05 -19.63
N GLU A 648 -7.79 -21.31 -20.73
CA GLU A 648 -7.10 -21.61 -21.98
C GLU A 648 -5.58 -21.55 -21.79
N ARG A 649 -5.04 -20.52 -21.13
CA ARG A 649 -3.60 -20.46 -20.83
C ARG A 649 -3.11 -21.63 -19.98
N ALA A 650 -3.88 -22.06 -18.99
CA ALA A 650 -3.55 -23.23 -18.17
C ALA A 650 -3.54 -24.52 -19.02
N PHE A 651 -4.50 -24.69 -19.92
CA PHE A 651 -4.53 -25.84 -20.83
C PHE A 651 -3.44 -25.78 -21.90
N VAL A 652 -3.10 -24.61 -22.44
CA VAL A 652 -1.93 -24.43 -23.34
C VAL A 652 -0.63 -24.79 -22.62
N ARG A 653 -0.50 -24.42 -21.34
CA ARG A 653 0.64 -24.83 -20.52
C ARG A 653 0.67 -26.35 -20.33
N ALA A 654 -0.48 -26.97 -20.06
CA ALA A 654 -0.60 -28.44 -19.99
C ALA A 654 -0.27 -29.11 -21.33
N GLU A 655 -0.67 -28.56 -22.47
CA GLU A 655 -0.28 -29.05 -23.80
C GLU A 655 1.24 -29.02 -24.02
N GLY A 656 1.94 -28.02 -23.48
CA GLY A 656 3.41 -27.96 -23.52
C GLY A 656 4.11 -29.01 -22.64
N LEU A 657 3.38 -29.66 -21.74
CA LEU A 657 3.88 -30.62 -20.75
C LEU A 657 3.39 -32.06 -21.00
N CYS A 658 2.67 -32.33 -22.10
CA CYS A 658 2.11 -33.65 -22.36
C CYS A 658 3.19 -34.66 -22.80
N ASP A 659 3.07 -35.91 -22.34
CA ASP A 659 3.96 -37.02 -22.70
C ASP A 659 3.49 -37.79 -23.95
N GLY A 660 2.27 -37.53 -24.44
CA GLY A 660 1.70 -38.24 -25.59
C GLY A 660 0.43 -37.62 -26.21
N PRO A 661 -0.05 -38.19 -27.33
CA PRO A 661 -1.20 -37.67 -28.08
C PRO A 661 -2.53 -37.75 -27.30
N GLU A 662 -2.72 -38.76 -26.45
CA GLU A 662 -3.93 -38.87 -25.62
C GLU A 662 -4.05 -37.72 -24.60
N GLU A 663 -2.95 -37.38 -23.93
CA GLU A 663 -2.89 -36.25 -23.00
C GLU A 663 -3.10 -34.90 -23.69
N ARG A 664 -2.52 -34.74 -24.88
CA ARG A 664 -2.78 -33.56 -25.70
C ARG A 664 -4.26 -33.46 -26.08
N ALA A 665 -4.90 -34.57 -26.42
CA ALA A 665 -6.34 -34.58 -26.70
C ALA A 665 -7.19 -34.22 -25.47
N LEU A 666 -6.77 -34.61 -24.26
CA LEU A 666 -7.41 -34.20 -23.01
C LEU A 666 -7.23 -32.71 -22.72
N SER A 667 -6.01 -32.17 -22.88
CA SER A 667 -5.76 -30.73 -22.70
C SER A 667 -6.55 -29.90 -23.71
N LEU A 668 -6.59 -30.32 -24.99
CA LEU A 668 -7.40 -29.68 -26.02
C LEU A 668 -8.89 -29.70 -25.66
N LYS A 669 -9.41 -30.76 -25.05
CA LYS A 669 -10.81 -30.79 -24.57
C LYS A 669 -11.08 -29.65 -23.60
N GLY A 670 -10.20 -29.48 -22.61
CA GLY A 670 -10.29 -28.37 -21.66
C GLY A 670 -10.17 -27.01 -22.35
N ARG A 671 -9.20 -26.88 -23.25
CA ARG A 671 -8.94 -25.65 -24.01
C ARG A 671 -10.13 -25.23 -24.87
N ILE A 672 -10.77 -26.16 -25.58
CA ILE A 672 -11.97 -25.89 -26.40
C ILE A 672 -13.07 -25.22 -25.56
N VAL A 673 -13.34 -25.75 -24.37
CA VAL A 673 -14.31 -25.17 -23.42
C VAL A 673 -13.86 -23.79 -22.97
N ALA A 674 -12.58 -23.63 -22.64
CA ALA A 674 -12.01 -22.37 -22.20
C ALA A 674 -12.04 -21.28 -23.29
N THR A 675 -11.69 -21.62 -24.53
CA THR A 675 -11.73 -20.73 -25.69
C THR A 675 -13.16 -20.30 -26.03
N PHE A 676 -14.12 -21.21 -25.89
CA PHE A 676 -15.54 -20.89 -26.02
C PHE A 676 -15.97 -19.87 -24.96
N LEU A 677 -15.58 -20.09 -23.69
CA LEU A 677 -15.83 -19.14 -22.61
C LEU A 677 -15.14 -17.80 -22.82
N ALA A 678 -13.97 -17.78 -23.47
CA ALA A 678 -13.25 -16.55 -23.80
C ALA A 678 -13.90 -15.73 -24.93
N GLY A 679 -14.99 -16.21 -25.54
CA GLY A 679 -15.65 -15.53 -26.67
C GLY A 679 -14.87 -15.64 -27.99
N ARG A 680 -13.79 -16.42 -28.05
CA ARG A 680 -13.00 -16.67 -29.27
C ARG A 680 -13.61 -17.80 -30.11
N TRP A 681 -14.87 -17.62 -30.51
CA TRP A 681 -15.67 -18.69 -31.12
C TRP A 681 -15.11 -19.21 -32.45
N ALA A 682 -14.45 -18.37 -33.24
CA ALA A 682 -13.78 -18.80 -34.48
C ALA A 682 -12.71 -19.88 -34.24
N ASP A 683 -11.99 -19.80 -33.12
CA ASP A 683 -10.89 -20.72 -32.80
C ASP A 683 -11.40 -22.09 -32.27
N VAL A 684 -12.61 -22.12 -31.69
CA VAL A 684 -13.22 -23.34 -31.11
C VAL A 684 -13.34 -24.45 -32.15
N GLY A 685 -13.76 -24.11 -33.37
CA GLY A 685 -13.91 -25.08 -34.46
C GLY A 685 -12.58 -25.67 -34.93
N VAL A 686 -11.51 -24.88 -34.91
CA VAL A 686 -10.15 -25.32 -35.26
C VAL A 686 -9.63 -26.29 -34.22
N LEU A 687 -9.72 -25.94 -32.93
CA LEU A 687 -9.27 -26.77 -31.82
C LEU A 687 -10.05 -28.09 -31.72
N ALA A 688 -11.37 -28.05 -31.95
CA ALA A 688 -12.20 -29.26 -32.00
C ALA A 688 -11.76 -30.20 -33.12
N SER A 689 -11.49 -29.66 -34.31
CA SER A 689 -11.03 -30.45 -35.46
C SER A 689 -9.65 -31.08 -35.21
N GLU A 690 -8.73 -30.31 -34.61
CA GLU A 690 -7.40 -30.80 -34.22
C GLU A 690 -7.50 -31.98 -33.24
N ARG A 691 -8.33 -31.85 -32.20
CA ARG A 691 -8.54 -32.93 -31.23
C ARG A 691 -9.14 -34.18 -31.87
N THR A 692 -10.13 -34.03 -32.75
CA THR A 692 -10.74 -35.16 -33.47
C THR A 692 -9.70 -35.90 -34.34
N CYS A 693 -8.78 -35.17 -34.97
CA CYS A 693 -7.68 -35.77 -35.74
C CYS A 693 -6.72 -36.61 -34.86
N ILE A 694 -6.42 -36.13 -33.65
CA ILE A 694 -5.59 -36.86 -32.70
C ILE A 694 -6.31 -38.13 -32.20
N LEU A 695 -7.61 -38.04 -31.90
CA LEU A 695 -8.39 -39.20 -31.44
C LEU A 695 -8.59 -40.24 -32.54
N SER A 696 -8.78 -39.83 -33.79
CA SER A 696 -8.95 -40.77 -34.91
C SER A 696 -7.70 -41.59 -35.21
N THR A 697 -6.51 -41.09 -34.85
CA THR A 697 -5.24 -41.79 -35.01
C THR A 697 -4.86 -42.67 -33.82
N THR A 698 -5.35 -42.37 -32.61
CA THR A 698 -5.01 -43.07 -31.37
C THR A 698 -6.08 -44.07 -30.91
N ALA A 699 -7.35 -43.79 -31.16
CA ALA A 699 -8.49 -44.59 -30.76
C ALA A 699 -9.57 -44.65 -31.87
N PRO A 700 -9.34 -45.37 -32.98
CA PRO A 700 -10.25 -45.40 -34.14
C PRO A 700 -11.65 -45.98 -33.82
N SER A 701 -11.81 -46.69 -32.70
CA SER A 701 -13.09 -47.22 -32.21
C SER A 701 -13.91 -46.21 -31.39
N SER A 702 -13.37 -45.02 -31.05
CA SER A 702 -14.08 -43.97 -30.31
C SER A 702 -14.82 -42.99 -31.23
N SER A 703 -15.30 -43.44 -32.40
CA SER A 703 -16.01 -42.63 -33.40
C SER A 703 -17.45 -42.27 -32.98
N GLY A 704 -17.70 -42.11 -31.69
CA GLY A 704 -18.95 -41.61 -31.14
C GLY A 704 -18.96 -40.09 -31.10
N PHE A 705 -20.16 -39.50 -31.14
CA PHE A 705 -20.36 -38.07 -30.95
C PHE A 705 -19.70 -37.59 -29.66
N ASP A 706 -18.96 -36.49 -29.75
CA ASP A 706 -18.28 -35.88 -28.62
C ASP A 706 -18.86 -34.51 -28.31
N GLU A 707 -18.97 -34.15 -27.02
CA GLU A 707 -19.54 -32.87 -26.58
C GLU A 707 -18.83 -31.65 -27.18
N MET A 708 -17.57 -31.82 -27.59
CA MET A 708 -16.80 -30.75 -28.26
C MET A 708 -17.32 -30.47 -29.68
N GLU A 709 -17.89 -31.45 -30.38
CA GLU A 709 -18.54 -31.21 -31.68
C GLU A 709 -19.78 -30.31 -31.53
N LEU A 710 -20.57 -30.54 -30.48
CA LEU A 710 -21.73 -29.70 -30.17
C LEU A 710 -21.28 -28.27 -29.79
N LEU A 711 -20.25 -28.14 -28.96
CA LEU A 711 -19.72 -26.83 -28.57
C LEU A 711 -19.13 -26.07 -29.78
N ALA A 712 -18.49 -26.77 -30.73
CA ALA A 712 -18.02 -26.19 -31.98
C ALA A 712 -19.19 -25.74 -32.88
N ALA A 713 -20.30 -26.48 -32.91
CA ALA A 713 -21.52 -26.07 -33.59
C ALA A 713 -22.14 -24.81 -32.94
N GLU A 714 -22.16 -24.73 -31.61
CA GLU A 714 -22.56 -23.52 -30.88
C GLU A 714 -21.69 -22.32 -31.25
N ALA A 715 -20.37 -22.50 -31.24
CA ALA A 715 -19.41 -21.42 -31.54
C ALA A 715 -19.61 -20.83 -32.94
N ARG A 716 -19.88 -21.67 -33.95
CA ARG A 716 -20.15 -21.24 -35.33
C ARG A 716 -21.39 -20.36 -35.45
N LEU A 717 -22.41 -20.61 -34.62
CA LEU A 717 -23.60 -19.77 -34.56
C LEU A 717 -23.27 -18.34 -34.10
N PHE A 718 -22.27 -18.19 -33.23
CA PHE A 718 -21.83 -16.89 -32.72
C PHE A 718 -20.75 -16.21 -33.58
N SER A 719 -19.92 -16.95 -34.34
CA SER A 719 -18.78 -16.38 -35.09
C SER A 719 -19.11 -15.82 -36.48
N ALA A 720 -20.34 -16.01 -36.99
CA ALA A 720 -20.79 -15.59 -38.32
C ALA A 720 -19.99 -16.16 -39.52
N ASP A 721 -19.03 -17.08 -39.29
CA ASP A 721 -18.18 -17.63 -40.35
C ASP A 721 -18.88 -18.70 -41.22
N SER A 722 -19.84 -19.45 -40.66
CA SER A 722 -20.69 -20.41 -41.38
C SER A 722 -21.79 -20.99 -40.48
N ALA A 723 -22.94 -21.37 -41.05
CA ALA A 723 -23.99 -22.06 -40.30
C ALA A 723 -23.54 -23.48 -39.87
N PRO A 724 -23.87 -23.94 -38.66
CA PRO A 724 -23.65 -25.31 -38.23
C PRO A 724 -24.38 -26.33 -39.12
N ASN A 725 -23.84 -27.55 -39.22
CA ASN A 725 -24.43 -28.60 -40.05
C ASN A 725 -25.70 -29.15 -39.38
N THR A 726 -26.87 -28.82 -39.94
CA THR A 726 -28.19 -29.20 -39.41
C THR A 726 -28.40 -30.71 -39.40
N ASN A 727 -27.94 -31.44 -40.42
CA ASN A 727 -28.01 -32.91 -40.46
C ASN A 727 -27.24 -33.54 -39.30
N ARG A 728 -26.07 -32.98 -38.98
CA ARG A 728 -25.24 -33.47 -37.88
C ARG A 728 -25.88 -33.21 -36.51
N LEU A 729 -26.58 -32.09 -36.34
CA LEU A 729 -27.35 -31.81 -35.13
C LEU A 729 -28.55 -32.76 -34.99
N SER A 730 -29.25 -33.09 -36.09
CA SER A 730 -30.30 -34.11 -36.09
C SER A 730 -29.78 -35.49 -35.69
N GLU A 731 -28.60 -35.91 -36.17
CA GLU A 731 -27.98 -37.17 -35.72
C GLU A 731 -27.67 -37.18 -34.21
N ILE A 732 -27.26 -36.03 -33.63
CA ILE A 732 -27.05 -35.89 -32.18
C ILE A 732 -28.39 -36.03 -31.43
N ILE A 733 -29.45 -35.41 -31.91
CA ILE A 733 -30.78 -35.45 -31.30
C ILE A 733 -31.35 -36.88 -31.27
N GLU A 734 -31.08 -37.67 -32.31
CA GLU A 734 -31.57 -39.06 -32.44
C GLU A 734 -30.68 -40.10 -31.74
N SER A 735 -29.47 -39.72 -31.32
CA SER A 735 -28.52 -40.62 -30.68
C SER A 735 -29.00 -41.12 -29.32
N THR A 736 -29.08 -42.45 -29.14
CA THR A 736 -29.42 -43.09 -27.86
C THR A 736 -28.23 -43.23 -26.90
N SER A 737 -27.00 -43.01 -27.39
CA SER A 737 -25.78 -43.10 -26.58
C SER A 737 -25.42 -41.80 -25.85
N LEU A 738 -26.09 -40.68 -26.17
CA LEU A 738 -25.82 -39.37 -25.59
C LEU A 738 -26.82 -39.02 -24.48
N SER A 739 -26.39 -38.16 -23.55
CA SER A 739 -27.24 -37.73 -22.44
C SER A 739 -28.48 -36.95 -22.94
N PRO A 740 -29.65 -37.08 -22.28
CA PRO A 740 -30.84 -36.28 -22.61
C PRO A 740 -30.55 -34.77 -22.65
N ARG A 741 -29.65 -34.29 -21.78
CA ARG A 741 -29.22 -32.89 -21.72
C ARG A 741 -28.46 -32.44 -22.96
N THR A 742 -27.53 -33.26 -23.46
CA THR A 742 -26.75 -32.98 -24.68
C THR A 742 -27.67 -32.96 -25.91
N ARG A 743 -28.60 -33.90 -25.99
CA ARG A 743 -29.61 -33.98 -27.05
C ARG A 743 -30.55 -32.78 -27.04
N LEU A 744 -30.98 -32.33 -25.86
CA LEU A 744 -31.82 -31.14 -25.70
C LEU A 744 -31.10 -29.87 -26.16
N ARG A 745 -29.81 -29.69 -25.81
CA ARG A 745 -29.00 -28.57 -26.30
C ARG A 745 -28.89 -28.57 -27.83
N ALA A 746 -28.68 -29.73 -28.44
CA ALA A 746 -28.66 -29.86 -29.89
C ALA A 746 -30.01 -29.51 -30.53
N ALA A 747 -31.13 -29.93 -29.93
CA ALA A 747 -32.47 -29.57 -30.38
C ALA A 747 -32.73 -28.06 -30.30
N VAL A 748 -32.31 -27.40 -29.22
CA VAL A 748 -32.41 -25.93 -29.07
C VAL A 748 -31.60 -25.22 -30.16
N LEU A 749 -30.36 -25.63 -30.40
CA LEU A 749 -29.53 -25.03 -31.46
C LEU A 749 -30.13 -25.25 -32.84
N LEU A 750 -30.68 -26.44 -33.09
CA LEU A 750 -31.36 -26.74 -34.35
C LEU A 750 -32.60 -25.86 -34.53
N ALA A 751 -33.35 -25.59 -33.45
CA ALA A 751 -34.49 -24.66 -33.49
C ALA A 751 -34.05 -23.22 -33.80
N ILE A 752 -32.99 -22.72 -33.16
CA ILE A 752 -32.43 -21.38 -33.43
C ILE A 752 -31.98 -21.27 -34.90
N LEU A 753 -31.33 -22.30 -35.43
CA LEU A 753 -30.90 -22.33 -36.82
C LEU A 753 -32.07 -22.42 -37.80
N ALA A 754 -33.05 -23.27 -37.51
CA ALA A 754 -34.24 -23.41 -38.33
C ALA A 754 -35.03 -22.09 -38.40
N ASP A 755 -35.11 -21.36 -37.29
CA ASP A 755 -35.72 -20.03 -37.25
C ASP A 755 -34.91 -19.01 -38.09
N ASN A 756 -33.59 -18.94 -37.92
CA ASN A 756 -32.71 -18.07 -38.70
C ASN A 756 -32.72 -18.38 -40.21
N LEU A 757 -32.98 -19.64 -40.58
CA LEU A 757 -33.05 -20.12 -41.96
C LEU A 757 -34.48 -20.10 -42.54
N PHE A 758 -35.49 -19.77 -41.73
CA PHE A 758 -36.92 -19.88 -42.07
C PHE A 758 -37.36 -21.30 -42.52
N ASP A 759 -36.76 -22.35 -41.95
CA ASP A 759 -37.04 -23.76 -42.25
C ASP A 759 -38.08 -24.35 -41.27
N VAL A 760 -39.36 -24.24 -41.65
CA VAL A 760 -40.50 -24.69 -40.81
C VAL A 760 -40.49 -26.19 -40.50
N PRO A 761 -40.22 -27.11 -41.46
CA PRO A 761 -40.06 -28.53 -41.17
C PRO A 761 -38.97 -28.83 -40.13
N LEU A 762 -37.81 -28.18 -40.26
CA LEU A 762 -36.68 -28.39 -39.35
C LEU A 762 -36.98 -27.84 -37.95
N LEU A 763 -37.66 -26.70 -37.87
CA LEU A 763 -38.11 -26.10 -36.61
C LEU A 763 -39.11 -27.02 -35.89
N LYS A 764 -40.05 -27.62 -36.63
CA LYS A 764 -41.01 -28.58 -36.09
C LYS A 764 -40.33 -29.83 -35.53
N HIS A 765 -39.37 -30.40 -36.27
CA HIS A 765 -38.59 -31.55 -35.81
C HIS A 765 -37.81 -31.24 -34.52
N ALA A 766 -37.16 -30.08 -34.45
CA ALA A 766 -36.45 -29.64 -33.25
C ALA A 766 -37.38 -29.45 -32.03
N PHE A 767 -38.58 -28.92 -32.26
CA PHE A 767 -39.60 -28.73 -31.21
C PHE A 767 -40.18 -30.05 -30.70
N GLU A 768 -40.49 -30.99 -31.59
CA GLU A 768 -40.98 -32.32 -31.21
C GLU A 768 -39.93 -33.07 -30.39
N ALA A 769 -38.68 -33.08 -30.84
CA ALA A 769 -37.58 -33.74 -30.13
C ALA A 769 -37.28 -33.13 -28.76
N SER A 770 -37.31 -31.80 -28.63
CA SER A 770 -37.13 -31.14 -27.33
C SER A 770 -38.28 -31.44 -26.37
N SER A 771 -39.52 -31.45 -26.86
CA SER A 771 -40.71 -31.79 -26.06
C SER A 771 -40.65 -33.21 -25.50
N GLU A 772 -40.25 -34.19 -26.31
CA GLU A 772 -40.07 -35.58 -25.86
C GLU A 772 -39.00 -35.70 -24.76
N LEU A 773 -37.85 -35.04 -24.95
CA LEU A 773 -36.73 -35.07 -24.00
C LEU A 773 -37.05 -34.41 -22.65
N LEU A 774 -37.92 -33.40 -22.64
CA LEU A 774 -38.36 -32.69 -21.44
C LEU A 774 -39.34 -33.49 -20.60
N THR A 775 -40.14 -34.36 -21.21
CA THR A 775 -41.12 -35.19 -20.48
C THR A 775 -40.48 -36.34 -19.66
N GLY A 776 -39.19 -36.63 -19.89
CA GLY A 776 -38.45 -37.71 -19.21
C GLY A 776 -37.34 -37.27 -18.25
N SER A 777 -37.14 -35.97 -18.04
CA SER A 777 -36.01 -35.41 -17.27
C SER A 777 -36.51 -34.40 -16.25
N GLU A 778 -36.07 -34.47 -14.99
CA GLU A 778 -36.31 -33.45 -13.93
C GLU A 778 -35.58 -32.10 -14.23
N ALA A 779 -35.53 -31.67 -15.49
CA ALA A 779 -34.86 -30.44 -15.90
C ALA A 779 -35.87 -29.28 -16.02
N ASP A 780 -35.61 -28.26 -15.20
CA ASP A 780 -36.43 -27.10 -14.91
C ASP A 780 -37.06 -26.36 -16.11
N ALA A 781 -38.34 -26.05 -15.97
CA ALA A 781 -39.09 -25.08 -16.78
C ALA A 781 -38.45 -23.67 -16.83
N ALA A 782 -37.49 -23.37 -15.93
CA ALA A 782 -36.73 -22.12 -15.90
C ALA A 782 -35.76 -21.97 -17.10
N VAL A 783 -35.23 -23.07 -17.63
CA VAL A 783 -34.26 -23.05 -18.75
C VAL A 783 -34.93 -22.65 -20.06
N LEU A 784 -36.18 -23.08 -20.29
CA LEU A 784 -36.96 -22.71 -21.47
C LEU A 784 -37.39 -21.23 -21.48
N GLN A 785 -37.68 -20.66 -20.30
CA GLN A 785 -38.06 -19.25 -20.18
C GLN A 785 -36.88 -18.29 -20.44
N LEU A 786 -35.65 -18.74 -20.22
CA LEU A 786 -34.42 -17.99 -20.52
C LEU A 786 -34.00 -18.10 -21.99
N ILE A 787 -34.26 -19.24 -22.64
CA ILE A 787 -33.81 -19.53 -24.01
C ILE A 787 -34.80 -19.06 -25.08
N PHE A 788 -36.11 -19.03 -24.79
CA PHE A 788 -37.14 -18.53 -25.71
C PHE A 788 -37.91 -17.35 -25.08
N PRO A 789 -37.33 -16.12 -25.03
CA PRO A 789 -37.99 -15.00 -24.38
C PRO A 789 -39.26 -14.49 -25.11
N GLN A 790 -39.49 -14.89 -26.37
CA GLN A 790 -40.43 -14.18 -27.26
C GLN A 790 -41.48 -15.05 -27.99
N HIS A 791 -41.48 -16.39 -27.90
CA HIS A 791 -42.42 -17.23 -28.68
C HIS A 791 -43.45 -18.05 -27.90
N THR A 792 -43.51 -17.95 -26.57
CA THR A 792 -44.49 -18.70 -25.76
C THR A 792 -45.82 -17.97 -25.53
N ARG A 793 -46.16 -16.95 -26.34
CA ARG A 793 -47.50 -16.33 -26.33
C ARG A 793 -48.22 -16.46 -27.67
N ARG A 794 -48.62 -17.69 -28.00
CA ARG A 794 -49.93 -18.12 -28.56
C ARG A 794 -49.72 -19.36 -29.45
N PRO A 795 -50.53 -20.43 -29.31
CA PRO A 795 -50.64 -21.41 -30.37
C PRO A 795 -51.24 -20.72 -31.62
N PRO A 796 -50.88 -21.13 -32.84
CA PRO A 796 -51.59 -20.68 -34.04
C PRO A 796 -52.99 -21.32 -34.05
N GLU A 797 -53.96 -20.67 -33.41
CA GLU A 797 -55.36 -20.84 -33.76
C GLU A 797 -55.60 -20.14 -35.10
N GLY A 798 -55.57 -20.89 -36.21
CA GLY A 798 -55.84 -20.31 -37.51
C GLY A 798 -55.43 -21.14 -38.73
N LEU A 799 -55.75 -22.44 -38.76
CA LEU A 799 -55.82 -23.21 -40.01
C LEU A 799 -57.23 -23.81 -40.14
N HIS A 800 -58.20 -22.94 -40.43
CA HIS A 800 -59.45 -23.33 -41.07
C HIS A 800 -59.82 -22.27 -42.11
N ASN A 801 -59.81 -22.68 -43.39
CA ASN A 801 -60.31 -22.00 -44.60
C ASN A 801 -59.64 -20.64 -44.87
N THR A 802 -58.85 -20.43 -45.91
CA THR A 802 -59.02 -20.74 -47.35
C THR A 802 -57.69 -20.59 -48.05
#